data_AF-A0A3M1UIE1-F1
#
_entry.id   AF-A0A3M1UIE1-F1
#
_cell.length_a   1.000
_cell.length_b   1.000
_cell.length_c   1.000
_cell.angle_alpha   90.00
_cell.angle_beta   90.00
_cell.angle_gamma   90.00
#
_symmetry.space_group_name_H-M   'P 1'
#
loop_
_entity.id
_entity.type
_entity.pdbx_description
1 polymer ?
#
loop_
_entity_poly.entity_id
_entity_poly.type
_entity_poly.pdbx_seq_one_letter_code
_entity_poly.pdbx_strand_id
1 'polypeptide(L)'
;MNNHTSFLLSMLYCMLAVPLWAQPTASLENIRQAVRAELLQAPIDENRVEELLATQLPDGSWPGINYTDTSRTGFDHRRHLDAILLMGLAFQQPGSAYFRQPVLKNALMAAIEHWLAHDYIAANWHTNEIGNPQKWVHFLLIMDEDLPQEQATAIGRLADRANLNAWGARPGGDLIKIASIMGEMALYRRDTATLKRVVQVMGQEIRIGKGKGIQPDLSFHHRYDRVTSTLSYGTGYAAAFAKWAARLQGTPYRFPEESIQLLVDYYLDGICKTLVHGAYKDPGAINRSMSRPHSLKPVGPEIPQNLLKATNYRQAELQNILHIRQGEQRPNLSGNRFFWHSEYHSHQRPTFFTSVRMYSNRCRTMEYPHNMESLKMHHYADGSNFLSQSGQEYYDIFPVWDWQKIPGTTVLQKPALPSWREIVKEGTTSFAGGISDGMYGATALDFRSAHDPLSARKAWFFFDQAYVCLGAGIQAESPHQVATTLNQCLLNGPVSLKSGGQLIQLAQESHTSQEVSWVHHDQAGYLFFAPTTVHLSNQSRQGSWASITRHSARSLDELIEKQLFTLWLDHGQRPQHASYAYQVVPAVSVQALQAYADAGPVRILANTPSLQAVQHRELQLTQMVFYEAGTMEISKNMWIKVKQPALLMLKMKGGKIAQIWVADPSRQLSSFELEIPLRLQGKGEQWEARWNAPAAVSHVRIQLPNGPYAGSTAGLYIGEDGRMELKGQWEAASLTAQAGPGKGRHFVGEVFGGGRVIWVDESGEHGLIATTTDQHSGIRWDNGPARHREHYGDHQDRFVNARADGIGAGRMNSLLIIAQQTQDSFFGEFAAKVCHSCQAGGYGDWYLPAKAELELLFRQKELLAPFGSNLYWSSTEYNVGFVWGQHTNVYGNVYTLGKGSRAGVRCVRRF
;
A
#
# COMPACT_ATOMS: atom_id res chain seq x y z
N MET A 1 2.81 -86.23 12.98
CA MET A 1 2.29 -86.77 14.26
C MET A 1 1.53 -85.63 14.93
N ASN A 2 0.28 -85.42 14.53
CA ASN A 2 -0.98 -85.76 15.25
C ASN A 2 -1.42 -84.58 16.13
N ASN A 3 -2.65 -84.06 16.21
CA ASN A 3 -3.98 -84.17 15.56
C ASN A 3 -4.76 -82.94 16.12
N HIS A 4 -5.57 -82.15 15.40
CA HIS A 4 -7.03 -82.28 15.15
C HIS A 4 -7.50 -80.91 14.54
N THR A 5 -8.11 -80.78 13.34
CA THR A 5 -9.56 -80.84 12.97
C THR A 5 -10.50 -80.11 13.96
N SER A 6 -11.41 -79.16 13.67
CA SER A 6 -12.27 -78.79 12.51
C SER A 6 -12.85 -77.36 12.73
N PHE A 7 -12.88 -76.46 11.75
CA PHE A 7 -14.01 -76.00 10.88
C PHE A 7 -15.21 -75.22 11.52
N LEU A 8 -15.46 -74.04 10.91
CA LEU A 8 -16.72 -73.29 10.67
C LEU A 8 -17.23 -72.13 11.56
N LEU A 9 -17.29 -70.96 10.89
CA LEU A 9 -18.14 -69.76 10.96
C LEU A 9 -19.27 -69.68 12.00
N SER A 10 -19.34 -68.54 12.72
CA SER A 10 -20.44 -67.55 12.60
C SER A 10 -20.22 -66.28 13.44
N MET A 11 -20.29 -65.11 12.78
CA MET A 11 -20.74 -63.78 13.24
C MET A 11 -20.28 -63.21 14.60
N LEU A 12 -19.53 -62.10 14.59
CA LEU A 12 -20.11 -60.77 14.84
C LEU A 12 -19.12 -59.65 14.47
N TYR A 13 -19.58 -58.75 13.61
CA TYR A 13 -19.04 -57.41 13.40
C TYR A 13 -18.98 -56.67 14.76
N CYS A 14 -17.82 -56.14 15.14
CA CYS A 14 -17.78 -54.90 15.92
C CYS A 14 -16.49 -54.13 15.62
N MET A 15 -16.69 -52.96 15.05
CA MET A 15 -15.69 -51.98 14.67
C MET A 15 -14.89 -51.50 15.88
N LEU A 16 -13.57 -51.39 15.73
CA LEU A 16 -12.81 -50.26 16.27
C LEU A 16 -11.85 -49.78 15.18
N ALA A 17 -12.43 -49.14 14.16
CA ALA A 17 -11.72 -48.06 13.49
C ALA A 17 -11.60 -46.94 14.54
N VAL A 18 -10.40 -46.74 15.07
CA VAL A 18 -10.10 -45.51 15.84
C VAL A 18 -10.09 -44.39 14.82
N PRO A 19 -11.03 -43.44 14.85
CA PRO A 19 -10.95 -42.31 13.96
C PRO A 19 -9.89 -41.36 14.54
N LEU A 20 -8.85 -41.06 13.77
CA LEU A 20 -7.92 -39.97 14.04
C LEU A 20 -8.67 -38.63 13.93
N TRP A 21 -9.45 -38.29 14.96
CA TRP A 21 -9.99 -36.95 15.17
C TRP A 21 -9.09 -36.33 16.23
N ALA A 22 -8.01 -35.66 15.81
CA ALA A 22 -7.34 -34.72 16.68
C ALA A 22 -8.39 -33.67 17.10
N GLN A 23 -8.77 -33.68 18.37
CA GLN A 23 -9.81 -32.81 18.93
C GLN A 23 -9.42 -31.32 18.75
N PRO A 24 -10.35 -30.42 18.38
CA PRO A 24 -10.08 -28.98 18.25
C PRO A 24 -9.44 -28.34 19.49
N THR A 25 -9.71 -28.88 20.68
CA THR A 25 -9.14 -28.46 21.97
C THR A 25 -7.64 -28.76 22.07
N ALA A 26 -7.17 -29.90 21.56
CA ALA A 26 -5.74 -30.22 21.51
C ALA A 26 -5.00 -29.29 20.55
N SER A 27 -5.60 -28.94 19.40
CA SER A 27 -5.04 -27.94 18.49
C SER A 27 -4.96 -26.54 19.10
N LEU A 28 -5.97 -26.12 19.88
CA LEU A 28 -5.99 -24.82 20.56
C LEU A 28 -4.87 -24.69 21.60
N GLU A 29 -4.72 -25.71 22.45
CA GLU A 29 -3.71 -25.71 23.51
C GLU A 29 -2.30 -25.72 22.92
N ASN A 30 -2.08 -26.46 21.83
CA ASN A 30 -0.81 -26.43 21.10
C ASN A 30 -0.47 -25.03 20.56
N ILE A 31 -1.44 -24.32 19.96
CA ILE A 31 -1.23 -22.94 19.50
C ILE A 31 -0.90 -22.03 20.68
N ARG A 32 -1.67 -22.13 21.77
CA ARG A 32 -1.49 -21.30 22.98
C ARG A 32 -0.10 -21.50 23.60
N GLN A 33 0.34 -22.75 23.75
CA GLN A 33 1.67 -23.08 24.29
C GLN A 33 2.78 -22.60 23.36
N ALA A 34 2.61 -22.73 22.04
CA ALA A 34 3.59 -22.21 21.08
C ALA A 34 3.71 -20.68 21.16
N VAL A 35 2.58 -19.96 21.29
CA VAL A 35 2.57 -18.50 21.47
C VAL A 35 3.23 -18.11 22.79
N ARG A 36 2.94 -18.82 23.88
CA ARG A 36 3.56 -18.58 25.19
C ARG A 36 5.08 -18.82 25.14
N ALA A 37 5.51 -19.92 24.53
CA ALA A 37 6.92 -20.23 24.34
C ALA A 37 7.64 -19.17 23.50
N GLU A 38 7.00 -18.65 22.44
CA GLU A 38 7.53 -17.54 21.64
C GLU A 38 7.72 -16.28 22.49
N LEU A 39 6.75 -15.91 23.31
CA LEU A 39 6.85 -14.74 24.21
C LEU A 39 7.98 -14.91 25.24
N LEU A 40 8.18 -16.12 25.76
CA LEU A 40 9.23 -16.45 26.72
C LEU A 40 10.64 -16.51 26.12
N GLN A 41 10.81 -16.35 24.80
CA GLN A 41 12.14 -16.22 24.18
C GLN A 41 12.66 -14.78 24.16
N ALA A 42 11.86 -13.80 24.56
CA ALA A 42 12.29 -12.41 24.62
C ALA A 42 13.47 -12.24 25.60
N PRO A 43 14.55 -11.52 25.21
CA PRO A 43 15.70 -11.34 26.10
C PRO A 43 15.33 -10.52 27.33
N ILE A 44 15.97 -10.82 28.45
CA ILE A 44 15.84 -10.08 29.71
C ILE A 44 17.08 -9.20 29.91
N ASP A 45 16.86 -7.92 30.17
CA ASP A 45 17.89 -7.02 30.67
C ASP A 45 17.87 -7.07 32.21
N GLU A 46 18.75 -7.87 32.80
CA GLU A 46 18.79 -8.08 34.26
C GLU A 46 19.16 -6.81 35.02
N ASN A 47 20.02 -5.95 34.46
CA ASN A 47 20.37 -4.66 35.06
C ASN A 47 19.14 -3.75 35.15
N ARG A 48 18.32 -3.77 34.09
CA ARG A 48 17.06 -3.01 34.09
C ARG A 48 16.07 -3.55 35.12
N VAL A 49 16.00 -4.88 35.31
CA VAL A 49 15.15 -5.48 36.36
C VAL A 49 15.64 -5.07 37.75
N GLU A 50 16.95 -5.09 37.99
CA GLU A 50 17.56 -4.63 39.24
C GLU A 50 17.23 -3.15 39.53
N GLU A 51 17.40 -2.29 38.54
CA GLU A 51 17.07 -0.86 38.64
C GLU A 51 15.59 -0.64 38.96
N LEU A 52 14.69 -1.38 38.29
CA LEU A 52 13.26 -1.31 38.54
C LEU A 52 12.91 -1.70 39.98
N LEU A 53 13.54 -2.75 40.52
CA LEU A 53 13.35 -3.17 41.91
C LEU A 53 13.89 -2.13 42.90
N ALA A 54 15.06 -1.56 42.62
CA ALA A 54 15.70 -0.58 43.50
C ALA A 54 14.97 0.78 43.56
N THR A 55 14.27 1.15 42.48
CA THR A 55 13.66 2.48 42.34
C THR A 55 12.14 2.51 42.47
N GLN A 56 11.48 1.35 42.56
CA GLN A 56 10.02 1.29 42.70
C GLN A 56 9.57 1.94 44.02
N LEU A 57 8.53 2.77 43.93
CA LEU A 57 7.90 3.36 45.11
C LEU A 57 6.95 2.35 45.78
N PRO A 58 6.62 2.52 47.07
CA PRO A 58 5.74 1.58 47.79
C PRO A 58 4.34 1.41 47.17
N ASP A 59 3.88 2.39 46.40
CA ASP A 59 2.59 2.37 45.71
C ASP A 59 2.63 1.66 44.34
N GLY A 60 3.78 1.07 43.97
CA GLY A 60 4.00 0.37 42.71
C GLY A 60 4.41 1.25 41.53
N SER A 61 4.49 2.57 41.72
CA SER A 61 4.92 3.52 40.68
C SER A 61 6.46 3.63 40.59
N TRP A 62 6.93 4.38 39.60
CA TRP A 62 8.36 4.66 39.40
C TRP A 62 8.61 6.15 39.20
N PRO A 63 9.68 6.71 39.79
CA PRO A 63 10.09 8.08 39.54
C PRO A 63 10.50 8.28 38.08
N GLY A 64 10.28 9.49 37.57
CA GLY A 64 10.62 9.85 36.18
C GLY A 64 9.63 9.37 35.12
N ILE A 65 8.47 8.82 35.50
CA ILE A 65 7.30 8.66 34.63
C ILE A 65 6.31 9.79 34.96
N ASN A 66 5.91 10.57 33.96
CA ASN A 66 4.89 11.59 34.15
C ASN A 66 3.49 10.96 34.12
N TYR A 67 2.96 10.60 35.29
CA TYR A 67 1.64 9.95 35.45
C TYR A 67 0.42 10.86 35.17
N THR A 68 0.65 12.12 34.82
CA THR A 68 -0.43 13.10 34.52
C THR A 68 -0.53 13.41 33.02
N ASP A 69 0.50 13.09 32.22
CA ASP A 69 0.50 13.41 30.79
C ASP A 69 -0.26 12.36 29.98
N THR A 70 -1.50 12.71 29.64
CA THR A 70 -2.36 11.93 28.75
C THR A 70 -2.26 12.37 27.28
N SER A 71 -1.32 13.24 26.93
CA SER A 71 -1.21 13.81 25.58
C SER A 71 -0.91 12.76 24.51
N ARG A 72 -1.19 13.15 23.26
CA ARG A 72 -1.09 12.25 22.10
C ARG A 72 0.33 11.72 21.87
N THR A 73 1.35 12.51 22.20
CA THR A 73 2.77 12.20 21.93
C THR A 73 3.60 12.00 23.20
N GLY A 74 3.19 12.55 24.35
CA GLY A 74 3.91 12.52 25.63
C GLY A 74 3.48 11.42 26.60
N PHE A 75 2.71 10.43 26.14
CA PHE A 75 2.18 9.36 26.99
C PHE A 75 3.27 8.41 27.51
N ASP A 76 3.88 8.80 28.63
CA ASP A 76 4.99 8.14 29.33
C ASP A 76 4.56 6.91 30.11
N HIS A 77 3.27 6.76 30.42
CA HIS A 77 2.74 5.60 31.13
C HIS A 77 3.08 4.27 30.44
N ARG A 78 3.34 4.28 29.11
CA ARG A 78 3.84 3.10 28.38
C ARG A 78 5.08 2.48 29.03
N ARG A 79 5.96 3.28 29.66
CA ARG A 79 7.17 2.83 30.36
C ARG A 79 6.84 2.00 31.60
N HIS A 80 5.77 2.33 32.31
CA HIS A 80 5.28 1.52 33.43
C HIS A 80 4.83 0.13 32.93
N LEU A 81 4.07 0.10 31.83
CA LEU A 81 3.62 -1.16 31.25
C LEU A 81 4.76 -1.98 30.62
N ASP A 82 5.80 -1.32 30.09
CA ASP A 82 7.05 -1.98 29.68
C ASP A 82 7.76 -2.64 30.87
N ALA A 83 7.81 -1.96 32.03
CA ALA A 83 8.37 -2.52 33.26
C ALA A 83 7.60 -3.76 33.75
N ILE A 84 6.26 -3.70 33.80
CA ILE A 84 5.41 -4.85 34.14
C ILE A 84 5.71 -6.06 33.25
N LEU A 85 5.79 -5.84 31.93
CA LEU A 85 6.03 -6.92 30.98
C LEU A 85 7.43 -7.53 31.15
N LEU A 86 8.46 -6.69 31.33
CA LEU A 86 9.83 -7.14 31.58
C LEU A 86 9.95 -7.94 32.89
N MET A 87 9.34 -7.44 33.97
CA MET A 87 9.32 -8.14 35.27
C MET A 87 8.56 -9.46 35.17
N GLY A 88 7.44 -9.52 34.44
CA GLY A 88 6.71 -10.77 34.17
C GLY A 88 7.56 -11.81 33.42
N LEU A 89 8.30 -11.37 32.38
CA LEU A 89 9.26 -12.22 31.67
C LEU A 89 10.36 -12.73 32.60
N ALA A 90 11.00 -11.84 33.36
CA ALA A 90 12.06 -12.18 34.31
C ALA A 90 11.61 -13.15 35.41
N PHE A 91 10.34 -13.07 35.83
CA PHE A 91 9.76 -13.99 36.80
C PHE A 91 9.52 -15.40 36.22
N GLN A 92 9.19 -15.50 34.93
CA GLN A 92 8.76 -16.74 34.28
C GLN A 92 9.86 -17.50 33.53
N GLN A 93 10.96 -16.85 33.15
CA GLN A 93 12.03 -17.50 32.39
C GLN A 93 13.04 -18.21 33.32
N PRO A 94 13.26 -19.53 33.17
CA PRO A 94 14.20 -20.29 34.01
C PRO A 94 15.65 -19.80 33.98
N GLY A 95 16.06 -19.09 32.91
CA GLY A 95 17.42 -18.54 32.77
C GLY A 95 17.64 -17.18 33.45
N SER A 96 16.59 -16.59 34.04
CA SER A 96 16.65 -15.31 34.74
C SER A 96 17.16 -15.47 36.17
N ALA A 97 18.03 -14.57 36.64
CA ALA A 97 18.39 -14.48 38.07
C ALA A 97 17.17 -14.26 38.98
N TYR A 98 16.07 -13.74 38.42
CA TYR A 98 14.84 -13.45 39.13
C TYR A 98 13.75 -14.51 38.95
N PHE A 99 14.08 -15.66 38.37
CA PHE A 99 13.13 -16.74 38.13
C PHE A 99 12.43 -17.14 39.42
N ARG A 100 11.10 -16.98 39.44
CA ARG A 100 10.22 -17.31 40.59
C ARG A 100 10.61 -16.63 41.92
N GLN A 101 11.39 -15.55 41.90
CA GLN A 101 11.83 -14.87 43.12
C GLN A 101 10.67 -14.10 43.79
N PRO A 102 10.46 -14.26 45.11
CA PRO A 102 9.38 -13.56 45.84
C PRO A 102 9.49 -12.03 45.78
N VAL A 103 10.71 -11.49 45.82
CA VAL A 103 10.96 -10.03 45.75
C VAL A 103 10.42 -9.44 44.45
N LEU A 104 10.70 -10.11 43.31
CA LEU A 104 10.21 -9.68 42.01
C LEU A 104 8.70 -9.86 41.89
N LYS A 105 8.15 -10.96 42.44
CA LYS A 105 6.70 -11.19 42.45
C LYS A 105 5.97 -10.06 43.18
N ASN A 106 6.42 -9.68 44.37
CA ASN A 106 5.77 -8.64 45.16
C ASN A 106 5.82 -7.27 44.47
N ALA A 107 6.99 -6.90 43.93
CA ALA A 107 7.18 -5.67 43.17
C ALA A 107 6.29 -5.62 41.90
N LEU A 108 6.21 -6.74 41.18
CA LEU A 108 5.35 -6.88 40.00
C LEU A 108 3.87 -6.71 40.35
N MET A 109 3.41 -7.33 41.44
CA MET A 109 2.02 -7.21 41.88
C MET A 109 1.68 -5.77 42.28
N ALA A 110 2.56 -5.08 43.00
CA ALA A 110 2.37 -3.67 43.36
C ALA A 110 2.25 -2.78 42.11
N ALA A 111 3.08 -2.98 41.08
CA ALA A 111 2.98 -2.24 39.82
C ALA A 111 1.63 -2.48 39.11
N ILE A 112 1.17 -3.73 39.06
CA ILE A 112 -0.11 -4.08 38.44
C ILE A 112 -1.26 -3.40 39.19
N GLU A 113 -1.26 -3.47 40.52
CA GLU A 113 -2.27 -2.82 41.37
C GLU A 113 -2.28 -1.30 41.15
N HIS A 114 -1.10 -0.68 41.06
CA HIS A 114 -0.98 0.74 40.72
C HIS A 114 -1.67 1.07 39.41
N TRP A 115 -1.40 0.32 38.34
CA TRP A 115 -2.04 0.56 37.06
C TRP A 115 -3.56 0.34 37.13
N LEU A 116 -4.01 -0.74 37.76
CA LEU A 116 -5.43 -1.08 37.88
C LEU A 116 -6.22 -0.02 38.66
N ALA A 117 -5.59 0.63 39.65
CA ALA A 117 -6.21 1.70 40.42
C ALA A 117 -6.42 3.00 39.61
N HIS A 118 -5.57 3.27 38.61
CA HIS A 118 -5.56 4.55 37.89
C HIS A 118 -6.09 4.46 36.45
N ASP A 119 -5.95 3.30 35.81
CA ASP A 119 -6.38 3.03 34.44
C ASP A 119 -5.97 4.10 33.41
N TYR A 120 -4.67 4.20 33.16
CA TYR A 120 -4.12 5.25 32.32
C TYR A 120 -4.57 5.18 30.84
N ILE A 121 -5.18 6.28 30.36
CA ILE A 121 -5.69 6.46 28.98
C ILE A 121 -4.94 7.61 28.27
N ALA A 122 -4.48 7.38 27.05
CA ALA A 122 -3.86 8.40 26.21
C ALA A 122 -4.91 9.10 25.33
N ALA A 123 -4.67 10.35 24.92
CA ALA A 123 -5.44 11.03 23.87
C ALA A 123 -5.28 10.34 22.49
N ASN A 124 -4.27 9.49 22.33
CA ASN A 124 -4.11 8.68 21.12
C ASN A 124 -4.85 7.34 21.26
N TRP A 125 -5.98 7.18 20.56
CA TRP A 125 -6.76 5.93 20.51
C TRP A 125 -5.89 4.68 20.25
N HIS A 126 -4.86 4.78 19.39
CA HIS A 126 -4.01 3.64 19.03
C HIS A 126 -3.24 3.11 20.25
N THR A 127 -2.89 3.97 21.20
CA THR A 127 -2.27 3.52 22.46
C THR A 127 -3.27 2.71 23.28
N ASN A 128 -4.53 3.12 23.33
CA ASN A 128 -5.54 2.53 24.21
C ASN A 128 -6.17 1.25 23.65
N GLU A 129 -6.25 1.13 22.33
CA GLU A 129 -6.92 0.02 21.65
C GLU A 129 -5.95 -0.98 21.00
N ILE A 130 -4.65 -0.64 20.92
CA ILE A 130 -3.62 -1.52 20.34
C ILE A 130 -2.41 -1.62 21.26
N GLY A 131 -1.75 -0.49 21.56
CA GLY A 131 -0.46 -0.47 22.25
C GLY A 131 -0.50 -1.09 23.66
N ASN A 132 -1.39 -0.58 24.52
CA ASN A 132 -1.56 -1.10 25.88
C ASN A 132 -2.21 -2.49 25.88
N PRO A 133 -3.32 -2.74 25.14
CA PRO A 133 -3.95 -4.05 25.10
C PRO A 133 -3.02 -5.19 24.67
N GLN A 134 -2.15 -4.94 23.68
CA GLN A 134 -1.16 -5.93 23.24
C GLN A 134 -0.21 -6.34 24.38
N LYS A 135 0.30 -5.39 25.15
CA LYS A 135 1.18 -5.69 26.27
C LYS A 135 0.44 -6.46 27.36
N TRP A 136 -0.83 -6.12 27.63
CA TRP A 136 -1.64 -6.84 28.61
C TRP A 136 -1.94 -8.28 28.22
N VAL A 137 -2.31 -8.55 26.96
CA VAL A 137 -2.54 -9.94 26.53
C VAL A 137 -1.25 -10.77 26.54
N HIS A 138 -0.11 -10.17 26.16
CA HIS A 138 1.19 -10.84 26.27
C HIS A 138 1.52 -11.16 27.74
N PHE A 139 1.32 -10.21 28.66
CA PHE A 139 1.53 -10.43 30.09
C PHE A 139 0.67 -11.56 30.63
N LEU A 140 -0.63 -11.59 30.28
CA LEU A 140 -1.55 -12.67 30.64
C LEU A 140 -1.05 -14.02 30.12
N LEU A 141 -0.59 -14.11 28.87
CA LEU A 141 -0.06 -15.36 28.31
C LEU A 141 1.26 -15.81 28.97
N ILE A 142 2.12 -14.86 29.34
CA ILE A 142 3.40 -15.15 30.02
C ILE A 142 3.13 -15.73 31.42
N MET A 143 2.28 -15.07 32.20
CA MET A 143 1.95 -15.50 33.56
C MET A 143 1.00 -16.70 33.59
N ASP A 144 0.12 -16.82 32.59
CA ASP A 144 -0.85 -17.90 32.42
C ASP A 144 -1.60 -18.23 33.72
N GLU A 145 -1.39 -19.43 34.28
CA GLU A 145 -2.09 -19.93 35.47
C GLU A 145 -1.52 -19.39 36.80
N ASP A 146 -0.46 -18.56 36.76
CA ASP A 146 0.20 -18.01 37.96
C ASP A 146 -0.45 -16.72 38.51
N LEU A 147 -1.55 -16.24 37.90
CA LEU A 147 -2.32 -15.09 38.38
C LEU A 147 -3.60 -15.53 39.10
N PRO A 148 -3.96 -14.89 40.23
CA PRO A 148 -5.29 -15.02 40.82
C PRO A 148 -6.38 -14.68 39.81
N GLN A 149 -7.48 -15.44 39.81
CA GLN A 149 -8.56 -15.30 38.82
C GLN A 149 -9.16 -13.88 38.76
N GLU A 150 -9.29 -13.22 39.91
CA GLU A 150 -9.79 -11.85 40.00
C GLU A 150 -8.85 -10.85 39.29
N GLN A 151 -7.55 -10.96 39.55
CA GLN A 151 -6.53 -10.11 38.93
C GLN A 151 -6.42 -10.37 37.43
N ALA A 152 -6.42 -11.65 37.02
CA ALA A 152 -6.47 -12.05 35.62
C ALA A 152 -7.70 -11.47 34.90
N THR A 153 -8.86 -11.44 35.56
CA THR A 153 -10.09 -10.85 35.02
C THR A 153 -9.95 -9.33 34.89
N ALA A 154 -9.39 -8.66 35.90
CA ALA A 154 -9.18 -7.21 35.89
C ALA A 154 -8.23 -6.78 34.77
N ILE A 155 -7.09 -7.47 34.60
CA ILE A 155 -6.14 -7.24 33.51
C ILE A 155 -6.78 -7.59 32.16
N GLY A 156 -7.57 -8.66 32.09
CA GLY A 156 -8.32 -9.06 30.90
C GLY A 156 -9.19 -7.93 30.35
N ARG A 157 -9.84 -7.14 31.22
CA ARG A 157 -10.63 -5.97 30.79
C ARG A 157 -9.79 -4.89 30.11
N LEU A 158 -8.52 -4.73 30.48
CA LEU A 158 -7.61 -3.80 29.82
C LEU A 158 -7.20 -4.31 28.42
N ALA A 159 -6.98 -5.62 28.28
CA ALA A 159 -6.72 -6.27 27.00
C ALA A 159 -7.94 -6.26 26.07
N ASP A 160 -9.16 -6.44 26.61
CA ASP A 160 -10.42 -6.47 25.84
C ASP A 160 -10.78 -5.14 25.17
N ARG A 161 -10.07 -4.04 25.46
CA ARG A 161 -10.18 -2.79 24.70
C ARG A 161 -9.82 -2.98 23.23
N ALA A 162 -8.95 -3.94 22.92
CA ALA A 162 -8.76 -4.42 21.57
C ALA A 162 -9.86 -5.43 21.23
N ASN A 163 -10.96 -4.94 20.66
CA ASN A 163 -12.04 -5.79 20.18
C ASN A 163 -12.51 -5.33 18.79
N LEU A 164 -13.17 -6.23 18.05
CA LEU A 164 -13.62 -5.96 16.68
C LEU A 164 -14.68 -4.85 16.55
N ASN A 165 -15.26 -4.39 17.66
CA ASN A 165 -16.20 -3.26 17.69
C ASN A 165 -15.51 -1.93 18.07
N ALA A 166 -14.23 -1.95 18.44
CA ALA A 166 -13.48 -0.76 18.81
C ALA A 166 -13.31 0.18 17.61
N TRP A 167 -13.26 1.49 17.84
CA TRP A 167 -13.16 2.50 16.78
C TRP A 167 -11.96 2.26 15.85
N GLY A 168 -10.87 1.76 16.41
CA GLY A 168 -9.64 1.40 15.73
C GLY A 168 -9.72 0.22 14.79
N ALA A 169 -10.75 -0.64 14.89
CA ALA A 169 -10.91 -1.89 14.14
C ALA A 169 -11.34 -1.65 12.68
N ARG A 170 -10.60 -0.78 11.98
CA ARG A 170 -10.88 -0.33 10.63
C ARG A 170 -10.13 -1.17 9.60
N PRO A 171 -10.72 -1.46 8.42
CA PRO A 171 -10.09 -2.29 7.39
C PRO A 171 -8.64 -1.91 7.07
N GLY A 172 -7.80 -2.93 6.87
CA GLY A 172 -6.35 -2.78 6.65
C GLY A 172 -5.50 -3.02 7.91
N GLY A 173 -4.41 -2.24 8.05
CA GLY A 173 -3.35 -2.52 9.03
C GLY A 173 -3.72 -2.36 10.51
N ASP A 174 -4.79 -1.64 10.85
CA ASP A 174 -5.22 -1.46 12.24
C ASP A 174 -6.13 -2.61 12.69
N LEU A 175 -7.07 -3.05 11.85
CA LEU A 175 -7.95 -4.19 12.12
C LEU A 175 -7.15 -5.46 12.43
N ILE A 176 -6.11 -5.77 11.66
CA ILE A 176 -5.31 -6.99 11.91
C ILE A 176 -4.60 -6.96 13.27
N LYS A 177 -4.16 -5.81 13.75
CA LYS A 177 -3.53 -5.69 15.07
C LYS A 177 -4.54 -5.94 16.17
N ILE A 178 -5.72 -5.34 16.08
CA ILE A 178 -6.81 -5.53 17.05
C ILE A 178 -7.29 -6.99 17.03
N ALA A 179 -7.51 -7.55 15.84
CA ALA A 179 -7.88 -8.94 15.67
C ALA A 179 -6.81 -9.88 16.25
N SER A 180 -5.52 -9.58 16.07
CA SER A 180 -4.43 -10.35 16.68
C SER A 180 -4.50 -10.36 18.20
N ILE A 181 -4.72 -9.20 18.83
CA ILE A 181 -4.82 -9.10 20.30
C ILE A 181 -6.05 -9.88 20.80
N MET A 182 -7.20 -9.74 20.12
CA MET A 182 -8.41 -10.49 20.47
C MET A 182 -8.24 -12.00 20.26
N GLY A 183 -7.50 -12.43 19.24
CA GLY A 183 -7.15 -13.83 19.00
C GLY A 183 -6.24 -14.41 20.08
N GLU A 184 -5.22 -13.65 20.50
CA GLU A 184 -4.35 -14.03 21.62
C GLU A 184 -5.11 -14.10 22.95
N MET A 185 -6.08 -13.21 23.15
CA MET A 185 -6.96 -13.24 24.33
C MET A 185 -7.87 -14.47 24.31
N ALA A 186 -8.36 -14.87 23.12
CA ALA A 186 -9.10 -16.10 22.94
C ALA A 186 -8.23 -17.35 23.24
N LEU A 187 -6.94 -17.34 22.86
CA LEU A 187 -6.00 -18.40 23.22
C LEU A 187 -5.82 -18.49 24.74
N TYR A 188 -5.58 -17.37 25.43
CA TYR A 188 -5.46 -17.35 26.89
C TYR A 188 -6.72 -17.92 27.57
N ARG A 189 -7.91 -17.50 27.14
CA ARG A 189 -9.20 -17.96 27.68
C ARG A 189 -9.59 -19.37 27.24
N ARG A 190 -8.83 -19.98 26.34
CA ARG A 190 -9.16 -21.26 25.68
C ARG A 190 -10.54 -21.19 24.97
N ASP A 191 -10.88 -20.02 24.41
CA ASP A 191 -12.13 -19.72 23.73
C ASP A 191 -12.03 -20.01 22.22
N THR A 192 -12.39 -21.25 21.87
CA THR A 192 -12.41 -21.75 20.49
C THR A 192 -13.34 -20.96 19.56
N ALA A 193 -14.49 -20.48 20.06
CA ALA A 193 -15.49 -19.81 19.24
C ALA A 193 -15.02 -18.40 18.85
N THR A 194 -14.47 -17.65 19.80
CA THR A 194 -13.87 -16.36 19.55
C THR A 194 -12.66 -16.48 18.63
N LEU A 195 -11.78 -17.46 18.85
CA LEU A 195 -10.63 -17.67 17.97
C LEU A 195 -11.06 -17.94 16.53
N LYS A 196 -12.03 -18.86 16.32
CA LYS A 196 -12.55 -19.18 14.98
C LYS A 196 -13.09 -17.93 14.28
N ARG A 197 -13.88 -17.11 14.99
CA ARG A 197 -14.44 -15.87 14.46
C ARG A 197 -13.35 -14.87 14.07
N VAL A 198 -12.38 -14.66 14.95
CA VAL A 198 -11.26 -13.71 14.71
C VAL A 198 -10.43 -14.13 13.51
N VAL A 199 -10.06 -15.41 13.42
CA VAL A 199 -9.30 -15.97 12.29
C VAL A 199 -10.07 -15.83 10.98
N GLN A 200 -11.39 -16.05 10.98
CA GLN A 200 -12.23 -15.85 9.79
C GLN A 200 -12.21 -14.38 9.33
N VAL A 201 -12.35 -13.44 10.26
CA VAL A 201 -12.28 -11.99 9.96
C VAL A 201 -10.90 -11.62 9.40
N MET A 202 -9.83 -12.14 10.00
CA MET A 202 -8.46 -11.94 9.51
C MET A 202 -8.28 -12.47 8.09
N GLY A 203 -8.69 -13.72 7.81
CA GLY A 203 -8.58 -14.32 6.48
C GLY A 203 -9.32 -13.51 5.39
N GLN A 204 -10.49 -12.96 5.71
CA GLN A 204 -11.27 -12.11 4.79
C GLN A 204 -10.62 -10.76 4.49
N GLU A 205 -9.69 -10.30 5.33
CA GLU A 205 -8.97 -9.05 5.10
C GLU A 205 -7.76 -9.22 4.17
N ILE A 206 -7.30 -10.45 3.93
CA ILE A 206 -6.28 -10.75 2.91
C ILE A 206 -6.94 -10.79 1.54
N ARG A 207 -7.12 -9.61 0.95
CA ARG A 207 -7.80 -9.38 -0.33
C ARG A 207 -7.28 -8.15 -1.04
N ILE A 208 -7.56 -8.05 -2.33
CA ILE A 208 -7.42 -6.80 -3.07
C ILE A 208 -8.44 -5.78 -2.54
N GLY A 209 -7.93 -4.66 -2.05
CA GLY A 209 -8.69 -3.61 -1.40
C GLY A 209 -9.40 -2.68 -2.37
N LYS A 210 -10.56 -2.15 -1.96
CA LYS A 210 -11.30 -1.09 -2.68
C LYS A 210 -10.88 0.28 -2.13
N GLY A 211 -9.60 0.62 -2.29
CA GLY A 211 -8.99 1.86 -1.81
C GLY A 211 -7.86 1.62 -0.81
N LYS A 212 -8.17 1.13 0.41
CA LYS A 212 -7.14 0.75 1.40
C LYS A 212 -6.78 -0.72 1.28
N GLY A 213 -5.54 -1.08 1.62
CA GLY A 213 -5.02 -2.45 1.58
C GLY A 213 -4.14 -2.72 0.37
N ILE A 214 -4.04 -4.00 0.00
CA ILE A 214 -3.31 -4.47 -1.19
C ILE A 214 -4.06 -3.99 -2.43
N GLN A 215 -3.34 -3.38 -3.37
CA GLN A 215 -3.89 -2.90 -4.63
C GLN A 215 -3.71 -3.96 -5.74
N PRO A 216 -4.42 -3.85 -6.88
CA PRO A 216 -4.28 -4.79 -8.01
C PRO A 216 -2.85 -4.96 -8.54
N ASP A 217 -1.99 -3.94 -8.39
CA ASP A 217 -0.56 -3.97 -8.77
C ASP A 217 0.34 -4.46 -7.63
N LEU A 218 -0.24 -5.01 -6.57
CA LEU A 218 0.42 -5.46 -5.34
C LEU A 218 1.17 -4.36 -4.57
N SER A 219 0.91 -3.08 -4.87
CA SER A 219 1.26 -2.00 -3.95
C SER A 219 0.30 -1.96 -2.75
N PHE A 220 0.62 -1.18 -1.72
CA PHE A 220 -0.22 -1.07 -0.53
C PHE A 220 -0.58 0.38 -0.21
N HIS A 221 -1.86 0.64 0.04
CA HIS A 221 -2.36 1.95 0.47
C HIS A 221 -2.92 1.86 1.89
N HIS A 222 -2.40 2.69 2.80
CA HIS A 222 -2.95 2.79 4.15
C HIS A 222 -4.18 3.72 4.22
N ARG A 223 -4.28 4.67 3.28
CA ARG A 223 -5.31 5.73 3.25
C ARG A 223 -5.78 5.96 1.82
N TYR A 224 -6.81 6.80 1.68
CA TYR A 224 -7.37 7.19 0.37
C TYR A 224 -6.55 8.26 -0.38
N ASP A 225 -5.40 8.66 0.17
CA ASP A 225 -4.44 9.57 -0.49
C ASP A 225 -3.64 8.88 -1.62
N ARG A 226 -3.66 7.54 -1.65
CA ARG A 226 -3.03 6.65 -2.64
C ARG A 226 -1.50 6.74 -2.70
N VAL A 227 -0.89 7.36 -1.68
CA VAL A 227 0.58 7.39 -1.57
C VAL A 227 1.09 5.99 -1.25
N THR A 228 2.19 5.58 -1.89
CA THR A 228 2.80 4.27 -1.65
C THR A 228 3.06 4.05 -0.16
N SER A 229 2.49 3.00 0.43
CA SER A 229 2.65 2.64 1.84
C SER A 229 3.20 1.22 2.02
N THR A 230 3.78 0.64 0.96
CA THR A 230 4.26 -0.74 0.92
C THR A 230 5.34 -1.03 1.96
N LEU A 231 6.38 -0.18 2.09
CA LEU A 231 7.46 -0.37 3.07
C LEU A 231 7.22 0.29 4.43
N SER A 232 6.07 0.94 4.61
CA SER A 232 5.64 1.50 5.89
C SER A 232 4.59 0.59 6.53
N TYR A 233 3.32 0.82 6.25
CA TYR A 233 2.21 0.06 6.83
C TYR A 233 2.05 -1.33 6.21
N GLY A 234 2.32 -1.44 4.91
CA GLY A 234 2.12 -2.67 4.14
C GLY A 234 3.00 -3.83 4.61
N THR A 235 4.24 -3.55 5.04
CA THR A 235 5.13 -4.57 5.60
C THR A 235 4.65 -5.07 6.96
N GLY A 236 4.16 -4.17 7.82
CA GLY A 236 3.57 -4.54 9.10
C GLY A 236 2.28 -5.36 8.94
N TYR A 237 1.47 -5.04 7.94
CA TYR A 237 0.31 -5.84 7.54
C TYR A 237 0.74 -7.28 7.18
N ALA A 238 1.69 -7.46 6.26
CA ALA A 238 2.15 -8.79 5.87
C ALA A 238 2.78 -9.58 7.02
N ALA A 239 3.57 -8.93 7.88
CA ALA A 239 4.21 -9.56 9.03
C ALA A 239 3.18 -10.17 10.00
N ALA A 240 2.10 -9.44 10.29
CA ALA A 240 1.05 -9.93 11.18
C ALA A 240 0.34 -11.16 10.61
N PHE A 241 -0.02 -11.14 9.31
CA PHE A 241 -0.67 -12.29 8.67
C PHE A 241 0.27 -13.49 8.53
N ALA A 242 1.53 -13.29 8.16
CA ALA A 242 2.50 -14.37 8.04
C ALA A 242 2.70 -15.08 9.39
N LYS A 243 2.83 -14.31 10.48
CA LYS A 243 2.96 -14.85 11.84
C LYS A 243 1.76 -15.70 12.24
N TRP A 244 0.53 -15.23 12.00
CA TRP A 244 -0.65 -16.04 12.26
C TRP A 244 -0.77 -17.25 11.35
N ALA A 245 -0.46 -17.13 10.06
CA ALA A 245 -0.47 -18.26 9.13
C ALA A 245 0.47 -19.38 9.61
N ALA A 246 1.67 -19.03 10.09
CA ALA A 246 2.60 -19.99 10.68
C ALA A 246 2.06 -20.65 11.96
N ARG A 247 1.46 -19.86 12.87
CA ARG A 247 0.89 -20.36 14.13
C ARG A 247 -0.30 -21.31 13.92
N LEU A 248 -1.09 -21.08 12.87
CA LEU A 248 -2.32 -21.84 12.60
C LEU A 248 -2.08 -23.06 11.70
N GLN A 249 -0.86 -23.26 11.22
CA GLN A 249 -0.54 -24.35 10.30
C GLN A 249 -0.77 -25.73 10.94
N GLY A 250 -1.38 -26.64 10.18
CA GLY A 250 -1.72 -27.99 10.67
C GLY A 250 -2.91 -28.03 11.63
N THR A 251 -3.64 -26.92 11.79
CA THR A 251 -4.83 -26.81 12.65
C THR A 251 -6.10 -26.55 11.84
N PRO A 252 -7.30 -26.80 12.37
CA PRO A 252 -8.56 -26.46 11.69
C PRO A 252 -8.80 -24.94 11.55
N TYR A 253 -7.93 -24.11 12.14
CA TYR A 253 -8.00 -22.65 12.12
C TYR A 253 -7.10 -22.04 11.03
N ARG A 254 -6.54 -22.81 10.09
CA ARG A 254 -5.71 -22.24 9.02
C ARG A 254 -6.50 -21.22 8.17
N PHE A 255 -5.80 -20.22 7.65
CA PHE A 255 -6.38 -19.30 6.67
C PHE A 255 -6.75 -20.05 5.36
N PRO A 256 -7.69 -19.52 4.56
CA PRO A 256 -7.94 -20.04 3.22
C PRO A 256 -6.67 -20.03 2.36
N GLU A 257 -6.49 -21.04 1.51
CA GLU A 257 -5.31 -21.19 0.67
C GLU A 257 -5.11 -19.96 -0.26
N GLU A 258 -6.18 -19.50 -0.90
CA GLU A 258 -6.16 -18.32 -1.77
C GLU A 258 -5.67 -17.05 -1.04
N SER A 259 -6.05 -16.91 0.23
CA SER A 259 -5.58 -15.80 1.08
C SER A 259 -4.08 -15.92 1.35
N ILE A 260 -3.57 -17.13 1.63
CA ILE A 260 -2.13 -17.35 1.84
C ILE A 260 -1.35 -17.09 0.55
N GLN A 261 -1.87 -17.52 -0.61
CA GLN A 261 -1.25 -17.27 -1.91
C GLN A 261 -1.17 -15.77 -2.21
N LEU A 262 -2.25 -15.01 -1.99
CA LEU A 262 -2.23 -13.56 -2.17
C LEU A 262 -1.25 -12.88 -1.19
N LEU A 263 -1.13 -13.37 0.05
CA LEU A 263 -0.14 -12.86 0.99
C LEU A 263 1.30 -13.10 0.51
N VAL A 264 1.57 -14.27 -0.06
CA VAL A 264 2.88 -14.61 -0.65
C VAL A 264 3.16 -13.74 -1.88
N ASP A 265 2.19 -13.57 -2.78
CA ASP A 265 2.32 -12.72 -3.97
C ASP A 265 2.57 -11.26 -3.57
N TYR A 266 1.80 -10.72 -2.62
CA TYR A 266 2.02 -9.39 -2.08
C TYR A 266 3.40 -9.25 -1.41
N TYR A 267 3.87 -10.28 -0.72
CA TYR A 267 5.21 -10.26 -0.11
C TYR A 267 6.33 -10.28 -1.14
N LEU A 268 6.27 -11.17 -2.14
CA LEU A 268 7.32 -11.32 -3.16
C LEU A 268 7.28 -10.20 -4.20
N ASP A 269 6.11 -9.92 -4.77
CA ASP A 269 5.97 -9.01 -5.91
C ASP A 269 5.58 -7.58 -5.51
N GLY A 270 5.03 -7.39 -4.31
CA GLY A 270 4.81 -6.07 -3.71
C GLY A 270 5.99 -5.60 -2.87
N ILE A 271 6.17 -6.22 -1.71
CA ILE A 271 7.17 -5.80 -0.70
C ILE A 271 8.60 -6.03 -1.21
N CYS A 272 8.96 -7.24 -1.63
CA CYS A 272 10.35 -7.53 -2.01
C CYS A 272 10.79 -6.80 -3.28
N LYS A 273 9.89 -6.54 -4.24
CA LYS A 273 10.18 -5.68 -5.40
C LYS A 273 10.32 -4.19 -5.05
N THR A 274 9.83 -3.76 -3.88
CA THR A 274 10.01 -2.39 -3.37
C THR A 274 11.27 -2.26 -2.48
N LEU A 275 11.77 -3.37 -1.93
CA LEU A 275 12.99 -3.38 -1.11
C LEU A 275 14.26 -3.38 -1.97
N VAL A 276 15.24 -2.60 -1.56
CA VAL A 276 16.62 -2.68 -2.07
C VAL A 276 17.18 -4.06 -1.76
N HIS A 277 17.49 -4.84 -2.80
CA HIS A 277 18.04 -6.20 -2.69
C HIS A 277 17.16 -7.16 -1.88
N GLY A 278 15.85 -6.88 -1.74
CA GLY A 278 14.96 -7.67 -0.87
C GLY A 278 15.25 -7.54 0.64
N ALA A 279 16.19 -6.67 1.04
CA ALA A 279 16.77 -6.64 2.38
C ALA A 279 16.80 -5.25 3.03
N TYR A 280 16.86 -4.15 2.28
CA TYR A 280 16.88 -2.78 2.82
C TYR A 280 15.67 -2.00 2.32
N LYS A 281 15.20 -1.05 3.12
CA LYS A 281 14.06 -0.23 2.68
C LYS A 281 14.52 0.83 1.71
N ASP A 282 13.80 0.97 0.60
CA ASP A 282 13.95 2.11 -0.30
C ASP A 282 13.45 3.39 0.40
N PRO A 283 14.23 4.50 0.39
CA PRO A 283 13.77 5.78 0.90
C PRO A 283 12.41 6.15 0.31
N GLY A 284 12.25 6.05 -1.02
CA GLY A 284 11.06 6.39 -1.80
C GLY A 284 9.75 5.79 -1.31
N ALA A 285 9.77 4.65 -0.59
CA ALA A 285 8.56 3.94 -0.18
C ALA A 285 8.28 3.89 1.34
N ILE A 286 9.03 4.64 2.16
CA ILE A 286 8.86 4.60 3.65
C ILE A 286 8.06 5.75 4.27
N ASN A 287 7.64 6.74 3.45
CA ASN A 287 6.81 7.88 3.86
C ASN A 287 7.34 8.54 5.14
N ARG A 288 6.47 8.81 6.12
CA ARG A 288 6.87 9.57 7.29
C ARG A 288 7.89 8.87 8.19
N SER A 289 8.11 7.57 7.96
CA SER A 289 9.13 6.81 8.67
C SER A 289 10.54 7.34 8.42
N MET A 290 10.78 8.12 7.35
CA MET A 290 12.09 8.77 7.14
C MET A 290 12.42 9.77 8.25
N SER A 291 11.42 10.27 8.99
CA SER A 291 11.67 11.13 10.15
C SER A 291 11.93 10.35 11.46
N ARG A 292 12.12 9.02 11.36
CA ARG A 292 12.45 8.16 12.49
C ARG A 292 13.91 7.65 12.37
N PRO A 293 14.71 7.75 13.45
CA PRO A 293 16.03 7.14 13.50
C PRO A 293 16.01 5.66 13.14
N HIS A 294 17.02 5.22 12.40
CA HIS A 294 17.29 3.84 11.99
C HIS A 294 16.18 3.21 11.13
N SER A 295 15.36 4.04 10.47
CA SER A 295 14.20 3.57 9.71
C SER A 295 14.57 2.71 8.48
N LEU A 296 15.78 2.91 7.95
CA LEU A 296 16.35 2.20 6.80
C LEU A 296 17.19 0.95 7.16
N LYS A 297 17.19 0.53 8.44
CA LYS A 297 17.87 -0.71 8.85
C LYS A 297 17.40 -1.92 8.03
N PRO A 298 18.27 -2.93 7.84
CA PRO A 298 17.90 -4.13 7.11
C PRO A 298 16.67 -4.80 7.75
N VAL A 299 15.82 -5.37 6.90
CA VAL A 299 14.63 -6.10 7.33
C VAL A 299 14.99 -7.54 7.66
N GLY A 300 14.41 -8.07 8.74
CA GLY A 300 14.70 -9.41 9.23
C GLY A 300 14.07 -10.55 8.40
N PRO A 301 14.47 -11.80 8.68
CA PRO A 301 14.02 -12.99 7.96
C PRO A 301 12.66 -13.53 8.43
N GLU A 302 11.95 -12.85 9.33
CA GLU A 302 10.80 -13.42 10.03
C GLU A 302 9.60 -13.67 9.10
N ILE A 303 9.33 -12.75 8.16
CA ILE A 303 8.23 -12.90 7.21
C ILE A 303 8.42 -14.14 6.31
N PRO A 304 9.54 -14.30 5.57
CA PRO A 304 9.71 -15.46 4.70
C PRO A 304 9.81 -16.76 5.51
N GLN A 305 10.43 -16.76 6.70
CA GLN A 305 10.40 -17.93 7.59
C GLN A 305 8.99 -18.35 7.97
N ASN A 306 8.13 -17.40 8.33
CA ASN A 306 6.75 -17.69 8.70
C ASN A 306 5.92 -18.15 7.50
N LEU A 307 6.11 -17.56 6.32
CA LEU A 307 5.44 -18.01 5.09
C LEU A 307 5.87 -19.42 4.69
N LEU A 308 7.15 -19.76 4.80
CA LEU A 308 7.68 -21.10 4.53
C LEU A 308 7.17 -22.16 5.51
N LYS A 309 6.80 -21.77 6.74
CA LYS A 309 6.09 -22.65 7.67
C LYS A 309 4.63 -22.84 7.26
N ALA A 310 4.00 -21.84 6.67
CA ALA A 310 2.57 -21.83 6.35
C ALA A 310 2.22 -22.48 5.00
N THR A 311 3.09 -22.41 3.99
CA THR A 311 2.78 -22.92 2.63
C THR A 311 4.04 -23.30 1.85
N ASN A 312 3.85 -24.13 0.81
CA ASN A 312 4.84 -24.43 -0.22
C ASN A 312 4.65 -23.60 -1.51
N TYR A 313 3.62 -22.75 -1.58
CA TYR A 313 3.41 -21.87 -2.73
C TYR A 313 4.61 -20.91 -2.88
N ARG A 314 5.24 -20.94 -4.07
CA ARG A 314 6.46 -20.17 -4.41
C ARG A 314 7.62 -20.35 -3.41
N GLN A 315 7.74 -21.55 -2.83
CA GLN A 315 8.73 -21.90 -1.81
C GLN A 315 10.17 -21.52 -2.18
N ALA A 316 10.59 -21.76 -3.43
CA ALA A 316 11.95 -21.48 -3.88
C ALA A 316 12.30 -19.97 -3.81
N GLU A 317 11.35 -19.09 -4.15
CA GLU A 317 11.55 -17.64 -4.08
C GLU A 317 11.59 -17.16 -2.62
N LEU A 318 10.71 -17.69 -1.77
CA LEU A 318 10.73 -17.41 -0.33
C LEU A 318 12.04 -17.86 0.34
N GLN A 319 12.55 -19.03 -0.02
CA GLN A 319 13.85 -19.53 0.45
C GLN A 319 15.01 -18.64 -0.03
N ASN A 320 14.98 -18.20 -1.29
CA ASN A 320 15.98 -17.28 -1.80
C ASN A 320 16.02 -15.96 -1.01
N ILE A 321 14.86 -15.36 -0.73
CA ILE A 321 14.77 -14.14 0.10
C ILE A 321 15.24 -14.40 1.54
N LEU A 322 14.90 -15.56 2.09
CA LEU A 322 15.37 -15.97 3.42
C LEU A 322 16.90 -16.03 3.49
N HIS A 323 17.55 -16.75 2.57
CA HIS A 323 19.01 -16.85 2.52
C HIS A 323 19.70 -15.49 2.31
N ILE A 324 19.12 -14.61 1.49
CA ILE A 324 19.60 -13.23 1.33
C ILE A 324 19.57 -12.48 2.67
N ARG A 325 18.47 -12.57 3.41
CA ARG A 325 18.29 -11.86 4.70
C ARG A 325 19.11 -12.44 5.84
N GLN A 326 19.52 -13.70 5.75
CA GLN A 326 20.44 -14.35 6.69
C GLN A 326 21.91 -14.11 6.34
N GLY A 327 22.20 -13.50 5.20
CA GLY A 327 23.58 -13.31 4.71
C GLY A 327 24.22 -14.58 4.15
N GLU A 328 23.44 -15.65 3.98
CA GLU A 328 23.89 -16.94 3.41
C GLU A 328 24.04 -16.86 1.89
N GLN A 329 23.37 -15.89 1.25
CA GLN A 329 23.46 -15.65 -0.17
C GLN A 329 23.58 -14.15 -0.49
N ARG A 330 24.42 -13.82 -1.47
CA ARG A 330 24.43 -12.45 -2.03
C ARG A 330 23.13 -12.19 -2.79
N PRO A 331 22.66 -10.92 -2.83
CA PRO A 331 21.52 -10.54 -3.65
C PRO A 331 21.70 -10.97 -5.11
N ASN A 332 20.73 -11.69 -5.65
CA ASN A 332 20.68 -12.18 -7.02
C ASN A 332 19.40 -11.76 -7.75
N LEU A 333 18.68 -10.79 -7.18
CA LEU A 333 17.37 -10.37 -7.66
C LEU A 333 17.53 -9.51 -8.93
N SER A 334 16.62 -9.72 -9.87
CA SER A 334 16.45 -8.85 -11.03
C SER A 334 14.97 -8.55 -11.26
N GLY A 335 14.68 -7.35 -11.73
CA GLY A 335 13.34 -7.00 -12.21
C GLY A 335 13.15 -5.51 -12.49
N ASN A 336 12.08 -5.20 -13.19
CA ASN A 336 11.59 -3.85 -13.42
C ASN A 336 10.07 -3.85 -13.18
N ARG A 337 9.55 -2.91 -12.41
CA ARG A 337 8.14 -2.86 -12.06
C ARG A 337 7.67 -1.43 -11.87
N PHE A 338 6.54 -1.11 -12.50
CA PHE A 338 5.80 0.10 -12.23
C PHE A 338 4.51 -0.25 -11.47
N PHE A 339 4.38 0.31 -10.27
CA PHE A 339 3.20 0.18 -9.43
C PHE A 339 2.21 1.29 -9.81
N TRP A 340 1.35 1.02 -10.78
CA TRP A 340 0.44 2.03 -11.31
C TRP A 340 -0.52 2.56 -10.23
N HIS A 341 -0.97 1.81 -9.23
CA HIS A 341 -1.83 2.42 -8.19
C HIS A 341 -1.12 3.43 -7.30
N SER A 342 0.22 3.42 -7.27
CA SER A 342 1.03 4.20 -6.34
C SER A 342 2.00 5.20 -6.97
N GLU A 343 2.03 5.32 -8.31
CA GLU A 343 2.96 6.19 -9.06
C GLU A 343 4.44 5.99 -8.67
N TYR A 344 4.81 4.72 -8.44
CA TYR A 344 6.14 4.33 -7.96
C TYR A 344 6.75 3.28 -8.89
N HIS A 345 7.99 3.50 -9.30
CA HIS A 345 8.76 2.59 -10.15
C HIS A 345 9.90 1.99 -9.33
N SER A 346 10.13 0.69 -9.44
CA SER A 346 11.29 -0.02 -8.90
C SER A 346 12.05 -0.75 -9.99
N HIS A 347 13.37 -0.64 -9.99
CA HIS A 347 14.24 -1.38 -10.88
C HIS A 347 15.41 -1.97 -10.09
N GLN A 348 15.58 -3.29 -10.22
CA GLN A 348 16.52 -4.09 -9.46
C GLN A 348 17.42 -4.88 -10.42
N ARG A 349 18.70 -4.88 -10.12
CA ARG A 349 19.74 -5.78 -10.66
C ARG A 349 20.57 -6.32 -9.50
N PRO A 350 21.35 -7.40 -9.66
CA PRO A 350 22.09 -7.99 -8.54
C PRO A 350 23.02 -7.00 -7.82
N THR A 351 23.50 -5.96 -8.52
CA THR A 351 24.45 -4.98 -8.00
C THR A 351 23.84 -3.65 -7.57
N PHE A 352 22.60 -3.33 -7.97
CA PHE A 352 21.95 -2.08 -7.59
C PHE A 352 20.42 -2.14 -7.62
N PHE A 353 19.81 -1.23 -6.88
CA PHE A 353 18.40 -0.90 -6.91
C PHE A 353 18.25 0.59 -7.19
N THR A 354 17.27 0.95 -8.00
CA THR A 354 16.86 2.33 -8.18
C THR A 354 15.34 2.44 -8.23
N SER A 355 14.81 3.51 -7.64
CA SER A 355 13.38 3.78 -7.60
C SER A 355 13.07 5.16 -8.16
N VAL A 356 11.84 5.35 -8.64
CA VAL A 356 11.30 6.67 -8.97
C VAL A 356 9.94 6.83 -8.30
N ARG A 357 9.77 7.89 -7.52
CA ARG A 357 8.49 8.25 -6.89
C ARG A 357 7.93 9.51 -7.52
N MET A 358 6.66 9.44 -7.89
CA MET A 358 5.93 10.54 -8.52
C MET A 358 4.58 10.77 -7.83
N TYR A 359 3.81 11.72 -8.35
CA TYR A 359 2.39 11.91 -8.08
C TYR A 359 1.66 12.28 -9.37
N SER A 360 0.33 12.31 -9.31
CA SER A 360 -0.55 12.67 -10.42
C SER A 360 -1.86 13.22 -9.87
N ASN A 361 -2.84 13.54 -10.72
CA ASN A 361 -4.20 13.84 -10.25
C ASN A 361 -4.93 12.66 -9.58
N ARG A 362 -4.28 11.50 -9.50
CA ARG A 362 -4.77 10.27 -8.87
C ARG A 362 -4.12 9.96 -7.52
N CYS A 363 -3.01 10.62 -7.18
CA CYS A 363 -2.21 10.34 -5.99
C CYS A 363 -1.70 11.67 -5.40
N ARG A 364 -1.75 11.83 -4.08
CA ARG A 364 -1.22 13.04 -3.43
C ARG A 364 0.31 13.08 -3.47
N THR A 365 0.88 14.27 -3.28
CA THR A 365 2.35 14.46 -3.18
C THR A 365 2.94 13.69 -1.98
N MET A 366 2.21 13.65 -0.86
CA MET A 366 2.64 13.02 0.38
C MET A 366 1.46 12.69 1.31
N GLU A 367 1.63 11.78 2.27
CA GLU A 367 0.65 11.61 3.37
C GLU A 367 0.69 12.82 4.30
N TYR A 368 -0.40 13.07 5.05
CA TYR A 368 -0.42 14.16 6.02
C TYR A 368 0.64 13.93 7.12
N PRO A 369 1.32 15.00 7.60
CA PRO A 369 2.28 14.97 8.71
C PRO A 369 1.67 14.58 10.08
N HIS A 370 1.04 13.41 10.15
CA HIS A 370 0.43 12.88 11.37
C HIS A 370 1.47 12.76 12.48
N ASN A 371 1.07 13.11 13.70
CA ASN A 371 1.94 13.12 14.89
C ASN A 371 3.19 14.01 14.73
N MET A 372 3.12 15.06 13.90
CA MET A 372 4.22 15.97 13.61
C MET A 372 5.47 15.27 13.08
N GLU A 373 5.30 14.24 12.26
CA GLU A 373 6.38 13.54 11.56
C GLU A 373 6.52 14.07 10.12
N SER A 374 7.76 14.15 9.62
CA SER A 374 8.10 14.46 8.21
C SER A 374 7.80 15.87 7.73
N LEU A 375 8.27 16.83 8.51
CA LEU A 375 7.93 18.25 8.41
C LEU A 375 8.58 19.02 7.24
N LYS A 376 9.35 18.36 6.36
CA LYS A 376 10.08 18.97 5.23
C LYS A 376 9.90 18.26 3.88
N MET A 377 8.91 17.39 3.74
CA MET A 377 8.72 16.52 2.56
C MET A 377 7.95 17.15 1.39
N HIS A 378 8.03 18.47 1.19
CA HIS A 378 7.24 19.16 0.14
C HIS A 378 7.49 18.60 -1.25
N HIS A 379 8.76 18.47 -1.65
CA HIS A 379 9.17 18.05 -3.00
C HIS A 379 9.41 16.54 -3.14
N TYR A 380 8.94 15.75 -2.18
CA TYR A 380 9.35 14.36 -2.04
C TYR A 380 8.89 13.46 -3.19
N ALA A 381 7.78 13.80 -3.84
CA ALA A 381 7.24 13.08 -4.98
C ALA A 381 7.41 13.84 -6.32
N ASP A 382 8.24 14.87 -6.39
CA ASP A 382 8.49 15.69 -7.59
C ASP A 382 9.37 14.94 -8.64
N GLY A 383 9.21 13.61 -8.73
CA GLY A 383 10.08 12.73 -9.49
C GLY A 383 11.37 12.42 -8.73
N SER A 384 11.29 12.06 -7.45
CA SER A 384 12.48 11.65 -6.69
C SER A 384 13.01 10.32 -7.22
N ASN A 385 14.33 10.22 -7.37
CA ASN A 385 15.02 9.04 -7.87
C ASN A 385 16.15 8.64 -6.93
N PHE A 386 16.01 7.51 -6.24
CA PHE A 386 17.01 7.00 -5.30
C PHE A 386 17.87 5.92 -5.97
N LEU A 387 19.17 5.92 -5.67
CA LEU A 387 20.12 4.88 -6.08
C LEU A 387 20.70 4.21 -4.84
N SER A 388 20.57 2.88 -4.75
CA SER A 388 21.17 2.08 -3.70
C SER A 388 21.94 0.90 -4.26
N GLN A 389 23.20 0.75 -3.85
CA GLN A 389 24.07 -0.38 -4.20
C GLN A 389 24.23 -1.33 -3.01
N SER A 390 24.41 -0.76 -1.82
CA SER A 390 24.55 -1.46 -0.54
C SER A 390 23.29 -1.38 0.33
N GLY A 391 22.43 -0.38 0.10
CA GLY A 391 21.29 -0.06 0.96
C GLY A 391 21.61 0.92 2.10
N GLN A 392 22.86 1.39 2.19
CA GLN A 392 23.34 2.28 3.25
C GLN A 392 23.53 3.74 2.80
N GLU A 393 23.36 4.04 1.50
CA GLU A 393 23.66 5.33 0.89
C GLU A 393 22.89 6.50 1.53
N TYR A 394 21.74 6.20 2.14
CA TYR A 394 20.84 7.17 2.76
C TYR A 394 20.60 6.92 4.26
N TYR A 395 21.39 6.04 4.89
CA TYR A 395 21.14 5.60 6.28
C TYR A 395 21.26 6.77 7.28
N ASP A 396 20.16 7.11 7.96
CA ASP A 396 20.06 8.23 8.92
C ASP A 396 20.52 9.59 8.38
N ILE A 397 20.42 9.80 7.08
CA ILE A 397 20.85 11.04 6.40
C ILE A 397 19.84 12.19 6.57
N PHE A 398 18.56 11.87 6.74
CA PHE A 398 17.44 12.80 6.56
C PHE A 398 17.43 14.06 7.46
N PRO A 399 17.98 14.03 8.69
CA PRO A 399 18.07 15.25 9.52
C PRO A 399 19.03 16.31 8.98
N VAL A 400 20.03 15.91 8.19
CA VAL A 400 21.07 16.80 7.64
C VAL A 400 20.88 17.13 6.17
N TRP A 401 19.83 16.58 5.54
CA TRP A 401 19.53 16.80 4.12
C TRP A 401 19.15 18.25 3.83
N ASP A 402 19.58 18.72 2.67
CA ASP A 402 18.90 19.80 1.97
C ASP A 402 17.66 19.24 1.27
N TRP A 403 16.50 19.54 1.85
CA TRP A 403 15.19 19.07 1.36
C TRP A 403 14.73 19.73 0.05
N GLN A 404 15.47 20.70 -0.48
CA GLN A 404 15.28 21.23 -1.85
C GLN A 404 16.21 20.57 -2.89
N LYS A 405 17.06 19.62 -2.44
CA LYS A 405 17.98 18.83 -3.27
C LYS A 405 17.70 17.34 -3.17
N ILE A 406 16.43 16.95 -3.12
CA ILE A 406 16.05 15.53 -3.09
C ILE A 406 16.53 14.86 -4.39
N PRO A 407 17.23 13.71 -4.33
CA PRO A 407 17.70 12.99 -5.51
C PRO A 407 16.64 12.85 -6.60
N GLY A 408 16.98 13.12 -7.87
CA GLY A 408 16.11 13.04 -9.05
C GLY A 408 15.20 14.25 -9.30
N THR A 409 14.93 15.06 -8.29
CA THR A 409 13.93 16.14 -8.38
C THR A 409 14.44 17.36 -9.16
N THR A 410 13.50 18.12 -9.74
CA THR A 410 13.75 19.44 -10.33
C THR A 410 12.98 20.46 -9.50
N VAL A 411 13.67 21.31 -8.75
CA VAL A 411 13.08 22.10 -7.66
C VAL A 411 13.57 23.55 -7.71
N LEU A 412 12.65 24.47 -7.42
CA LEU A 412 12.94 25.87 -7.21
C LEU A 412 13.69 26.08 -5.89
N GLN A 413 14.88 26.68 -5.94
CA GLN A 413 15.76 26.86 -4.80
C GLN A 413 15.40 28.15 -4.03
N LYS A 414 14.52 28.00 -3.03
CA LYS A 414 14.01 29.11 -2.20
C LYS A 414 14.83 29.27 -0.92
N PRO A 415 14.81 30.45 -0.25
CA PRO A 415 15.46 30.64 1.04
C PRO A 415 14.92 29.73 2.16
N ALA A 416 13.65 29.32 2.07
CA ALA A 416 13.02 28.40 3.00
C ALA A 416 11.90 27.60 2.32
N LEU A 417 11.63 26.40 2.86
CA LEU A 417 10.45 25.62 2.49
C LEU A 417 9.17 26.29 3.02
N PRO A 418 8.02 26.09 2.33
CA PRO A 418 6.72 26.48 2.87
C PRO A 418 6.43 25.82 4.23
N SER A 419 5.38 26.30 4.91
CA SER A 419 4.89 25.67 6.15
C SER A 419 4.68 24.16 5.97
N TRP A 420 4.94 23.35 7.00
CA TRP A 420 4.69 21.91 6.98
C TRP A 420 3.22 21.55 6.71
N ARG A 421 2.30 22.50 6.93
CA ARG A 421 0.87 22.36 6.60
C ARG A 421 0.61 22.32 5.09
N GLU A 422 1.56 22.80 4.28
CA GLU A 422 1.48 22.86 2.82
C GLU A 422 2.15 21.66 2.14
N ILE A 423 2.64 20.67 2.90
CA ILE A 423 3.33 19.49 2.35
C ILE A 423 2.41 18.69 1.43
N VAL A 424 1.16 18.47 1.85
CA VAL A 424 0.21 17.67 1.10
C VAL A 424 -0.53 18.53 0.09
N LYS A 425 -0.33 18.20 -1.18
CA LYS A 425 -1.04 18.79 -2.31
C LYS A 425 -1.59 17.70 -3.22
N GLU A 426 -2.54 18.08 -4.05
CA GLU A 426 -3.05 17.22 -5.12
C GLU A 426 -2.26 17.49 -6.41
N GLY A 427 -1.99 16.43 -7.17
CA GLY A 427 -1.42 16.60 -8.50
C GLY A 427 -2.43 17.13 -9.49
N THR A 428 -1.94 17.79 -10.54
CA THR A 428 -2.78 18.39 -11.58
C THR A 428 -2.68 17.67 -12.92
N THR A 429 -1.65 16.85 -13.13
CA THR A 429 -1.42 16.14 -14.39
C THR A 429 -1.88 14.69 -14.32
N SER A 430 -2.49 14.20 -15.39
CA SER A 430 -2.84 12.79 -15.54
C SER A 430 -1.69 11.96 -16.12
N PHE A 431 -0.77 12.58 -16.87
CA PHE A 431 0.33 11.88 -17.52
C PHE A 431 1.49 11.63 -16.54
N ALA A 432 1.33 10.62 -15.70
CA ALA A 432 2.36 10.05 -14.84
C ALA A 432 2.22 8.53 -14.88
N GLY A 433 3.29 7.81 -15.23
CA GLY A 433 3.16 6.40 -15.53
C GLY A 433 4.49 5.70 -15.80
N GLY A 434 4.40 4.41 -16.07
CA GLY A 434 5.54 3.58 -16.42
C GLY A 434 5.15 2.43 -17.33
N ILE A 435 6.14 1.93 -18.06
CA ILE A 435 6.07 0.75 -18.90
C ILE A 435 7.07 -0.26 -18.37
N SER A 436 6.68 -1.54 -18.30
CA SER A 436 7.56 -2.62 -17.86
C SER A 436 7.22 -3.92 -18.59
N ASP A 437 8.26 -4.67 -18.94
CA ASP A 437 8.15 -6.07 -19.38
C ASP A 437 8.58 -7.08 -18.29
N GLY A 438 8.77 -6.59 -17.06
CA GLY A 438 9.28 -7.34 -15.92
C GLY A 438 10.79 -7.26 -15.70
N MET A 439 11.57 -6.86 -16.70
CA MET A 439 13.04 -6.78 -16.64
C MET A 439 13.59 -5.40 -17.01
N TYR A 440 12.98 -4.76 -18.01
CA TYR A 440 13.28 -3.42 -18.50
C TYR A 440 12.01 -2.59 -18.49
N GLY A 441 12.19 -1.28 -18.50
CA GLY A 441 11.07 -0.36 -18.48
C GLY A 441 11.50 1.08 -18.52
N ALA A 442 10.51 1.95 -18.59
CA ALA A 442 10.67 3.39 -18.49
C ALA A 442 9.56 3.98 -17.63
N THR A 443 9.78 5.17 -17.08
CA THR A 443 8.76 5.94 -16.38
C THR A 443 8.83 7.39 -16.78
N ALA A 444 7.68 8.05 -16.81
CA ALA A 444 7.56 9.44 -17.23
C ALA A 444 6.59 10.23 -16.35
N LEU A 445 6.89 11.52 -16.20
CA LEU A 445 6.10 12.51 -15.50
C LEU A 445 5.96 13.77 -16.35
N ASP A 446 4.73 14.13 -16.69
CA ASP A 446 4.36 15.52 -17.00
C ASP A 446 4.37 16.30 -15.68
N PHE A 447 5.54 16.83 -15.35
CA PHE A 447 5.76 17.45 -14.06
C PHE A 447 5.21 18.87 -14.07
N ARG A 448 4.29 19.11 -13.15
CA ARG A 448 3.89 20.45 -12.71
C ARG A 448 3.97 20.45 -11.21
N SER A 449 4.94 21.19 -10.67
CA SER A 449 5.14 21.24 -9.22
C SER A 449 3.85 21.71 -8.54
N ALA A 450 3.44 20.98 -7.51
CA ALA A 450 2.26 21.34 -6.73
C ALA A 450 2.55 22.49 -5.73
N HIS A 451 3.83 22.81 -5.53
CA HIS A 451 4.30 23.79 -4.56
C HIS A 451 4.94 25.02 -5.19
N ASP A 452 5.35 24.94 -6.45
CA ASP A 452 6.08 26.00 -7.16
C ASP A 452 5.58 26.21 -8.59
N PRO A 453 5.70 27.42 -9.17
CA PRO A 453 5.38 27.69 -10.57
C PRO A 453 6.49 27.16 -11.50
N LEU A 454 6.64 25.83 -11.52
CA LEU A 454 7.68 25.08 -12.23
C LEU A 454 7.07 23.88 -12.95
N SER A 455 7.39 23.71 -14.22
CA SER A 455 7.00 22.55 -15.01
C SER A 455 8.18 21.95 -15.79
N ALA A 456 8.07 20.67 -16.14
CA ALA A 456 9.04 19.94 -16.97
C ALA A 456 8.44 18.64 -17.52
N ARG A 457 9.07 18.06 -18.54
CA ARG A 457 8.94 16.64 -18.90
C ARG A 457 10.11 15.89 -18.29
N LYS A 458 9.83 14.90 -17.44
CA LYS A 458 10.86 14.07 -16.79
C LYS A 458 10.64 12.62 -17.16
N ALA A 459 11.69 11.92 -17.59
CA ALA A 459 11.64 10.51 -17.91
C ALA A 459 12.90 9.75 -17.46
N TRP A 460 12.71 8.49 -17.07
CA TRP A 460 13.75 7.55 -16.67
C TRP A 460 13.63 6.27 -17.49
N PHE A 461 14.76 5.76 -17.99
CA PHE A 461 14.83 4.62 -18.89
C PHE A 461 15.81 3.58 -18.34
N PHE A 462 15.35 2.38 -18.04
CA PHE A 462 16.09 1.40 -17.24
C PHE A 462 16.62 0.24 -18.09
N PHE A 463 17.92 -0.07 -17.94
CA PHE A 463 18.66 -1.13 -18.64
C PHE A 463 19.39 -2.05 -17.65
N ASP A 464 20.42 -2.80 -18.08
CA ASP A 464 21.12 -3.73 -17.19
C ASP A 464 22.18 -3.10 -16.30
N GLN A 465 23.03 -2.27 -16.89
CA GLN A 465 24.18 -1.68 -16.19
C GLN A 465 23.95 -0.22 -15.83
N ALA A 466 22.88 0.39 -16.35
CA ALA A 466 22.65 1.81 -16.27
C ALA A 466 21.19 2.17 -16.47
N TYR A 467 20.85 3.40 -16.09
CA TYR A 467 19.59 4.02 -16.45
C TYR A 467 19.80 5.47 -16.90
N VAL A 468 18.96 5.94 -17.81
CA VAL A 468 19.04 7.29 -18.39
C VAL A 468 17.95 8.18 -17.80
N CYS A 469 18.32 9.41 -17.46
CA CYS A 469 17.43 10.43 -16.93
C CYS A 469 17.37 11.61 -17.91
N LEU A 470 16.19 11.85 -18.47
CA LEU A 470 15.94 12.96 -19.39
C LEU A 470 15.00 13.99 -18.78
N GLY A 471 15.30 15.26 -19.03
CA GLY A 471 14.48 16.40 -18.69
C GLY A 471 14.35 17.33 -19.88
N ALA A 472 13.14 17.77 -20.21
CA ALA A 472 12.89 18.73 -21.30
C ALA A 472 11.79 19.72 -20.92
N GLY A 473 11.78 20.88 -21.58
CA GLY A 473 10.73 21.87 -21.36
C GLY A 473 10.70 22.42 -19.94
N ILE A 474 11.85 22.48 -19.26
CA ILE A 474 11.95 23.01 -17.89
C ILE A 474 11.65 24.50 -17.94
N GLN A 475 10.59 24.91 -17.26
CA GLN A 475 10.11 26.28 -17.29
C GLN A 475 9.63 26.74 -15.92
N ALA A 476 10.04 27.94 -15.52
CA ALA A 476 9.52 28.63 -14.34
C ALA A 476 9.50 30.13 -14.56
N GLU A 477 8.59 30.84 -13.89
CA GLU A 477 8.49 32.31 -13.94
C GLU A 477 9.16 32.99 -12.72
N SER A 478 9.54 32.18 -11.73
CA SER A 478 10.12 32.62 -10.46
C SER A 478 11.55 33.20 -10.62
N PRO A 479 11.92 34.23 -9.83
CA PRO A 479 13.29 34.76 -9.79
C PRO A 479 14.29 33.84 -9.06
N HIS A 480 13.85 32.73 -8.47
CA HIS A 480 14.75 31.79 -7.80
C HIS A 480 15.39 30.81 -8.81
N GLN A 481 16.57 30.29 -8.47
CA GLN A 481 17.25 29.29 -9.30
C GLN A 481 16.44 27.99 -9.37
N VAL A 482 16.46 27.31 -10.52
CA VAL A 482 15.89 25.97 -10.67
C VAL A 482 17.03 24.95 -10.75
N ALA A 483 17.04 23.97 -9.84
CA ALA A 483 18.07 22.94 -9.83
C ALA A 483 17.46 21.56 -10.12
N THR A 484 18.17 20.73 -10.91
CA THR A 484 17.91 19.29 -10.97
C THR A 484 18.98 18.55 -10.19
N THR A 485 18.59 17.84 -9.14
CA THR A 485 19.54 17.08 -8.32
C THR A 485 19.71 15.67 -8.87
N LEU A 486 20.94 15.27 -9.13
CA LEU A 486 21.28 13.92 -9.59
C LEU A 486 21.33 12.97 -8.41
N ASN A 487 22.03 13.36 -7.33
CA ASN A 487 22.04 12.60 -6.08
C ASN A 487 22.36 13.50 -4.87
N GLN A 488 21.97 13.04 -3.68
CA GLN A 488 22.30 13.58 -2.37
C GLN A 488 22.36 12.41 -1.37
N CYS A 489 23.53 11.77 -1.26
CA CYS A 489 23.76 10.58 -0.43
C CYS A 489 24.90 10.82 0.58
N LEU A 490 25.17 9.83 1.44
CA LEU A 490 26.33 9.87 2.32
C LEU A 490 27.63 9.85 1.49
N LEU A 491 28.58 10.70 1.85
CA LEU A 491 29.91 10.67 1.25
C LEU A 491 30.65 9.41 1.69
N ASN A 492 30.87 8.50 0.75
CA ASN A 492 31.72 7.33 0.94
C ASN A 492 32.86 7.29 -0.10
N GLY A 493 34.10 7.51 0.34
CA GLY A 493 35.29 7.52 -0.53
C GLY A 493 35.48 8.79 -1.37
N PRO A 494 36.49 8.80 -2.27
CA PRO A 494 36.84 9.97 -3.07
C PRO A 494 35.77 10.30 -4.11
N VAL A 495 35.73 11.57 -4.51
CA VAL A 495 34.91 12.06 -5.61
C VAL A 495 35.85 12.42 -6.76
N SER A 496 35.58 11.87 -7.94
CA SER A 496 36.36 12.16 -9.16
C SER A 496 35.45 12.66 -10.27
N LEU A 497 35.98 13.47 -11.18
CA LEU A 497 35.27 13.88 -12.39
C LEU A 497 36.21 13.91 -13.59
N LYS A 498 35.62 13.80 -14.78
CA LYS A 498 36.31 14.00 -16.06
C LYS A 498 35.85 15.34 -16.64
N SER A 499 36.73 16.33 -16.65
CA SER A 499 36.46 17.69 -17.16
C SER A 499 37.53 18.07 -18.18
N GLY A 500 37.13 18.61 -19.33
CA GLY A 500 38.08 19.02 -20.39
C GLY A 500 39.03 17.90 -20.83
N GLY A 501 38.57 16.63 -20.78
CA GLY A 501 39.39 15.45 -21.07
C GLY A 501 40.35 15.03 -19.95
N GLN A 502 40.44 15.75 -18.84
CA GLN A 502 41.30 15.43 -17.69
C GLN A 502 40.51 14.77 -16.55
N LEU A 503 41.11 13.74 -15.94
CA LEU A 503 40.58 13.12 -14.74
C LEU A 503 41.06 13.91 -13.52
N ILE A 504 40.13 14.40 -12.71
CA ILE A 504 40.38 15.25 -11.55
C ILE A 504 39.74 14.59 -10.33
N GLN A 505 40.51 14.37 -9.28
CA GLN A 505 39.97 14.03 -7.96
C GLN A 505 39.68 15.34 -7.20
N LEU A 506 38.47 15.50 -6.71
CA LEU A 506 38.05 16.73 -6.02
C LEU A 506 38.46 16.72 -4.55
N ALA A 507 38.86 17.90 -4.06
CA ALA A 507 39.00 18.17 -2.63
C ALA A 507 37.62 18.21 -1.94
N GLN A 508 37.61 18.23 -0.62
CA GLN A 508 36.37 18.20 0.16
C GLN A 508 35.79 19.60 0.41
N GLU A 509 35.08 20.14 -0.57
CA GLU A 509 34.52 21.50 -0.57
C GLU A 509 33.33 21.61 -1.54
N SER A 510 32.86 22.81 -1.82
CA SER A 510 31.85 23.02 -2.85
C SER A 510 32.52 23.42 -4.17
N HIS A 511 32.14 22.74 -5.25
CA HIS A 511 32.76 22.86 -6.56
C HIS A 511 31.73 23.30 -7.61
N THR A 512 32.17 24.11 -8.56
CA THR A 512 31.49 24.31 -9.84
C THR A 512 32.49 23.99 -10.93
N SER A 513 32.20 22.96 -11.73
CA SER A 513 33.11 22.45 -12.75
C SER A 513 32.44 22.50 -14.11
N GLN A 514 33.15 23.02 -15.10
CA GLN A 514 32.69 23.14 -16.49
C GLN A 514 33.19 21.97 -17.34
N GLU A 515 32.61 21.79 -18.52
CA GLU A 515 33.01 20.76 -19.50
C GLU A 515 33.10 19.34 -18.92
N VAL A 516 32.22 19.02 -17.95
CA VAL A 516 32.22 17.73 -17.27
C VAL A 516 31.55 16.67 -18.14
N SER A 517 32.29 15.61 -18.45
CA SER A 517 31.80 14.44 -19.18
C SER A 517 31.18 13.42 -18.23
N TRP A 518 31.79 13.19 -17.07
CA TRP A 518 31.21 12.34 -16.02
C TRP A 518 31.74 12.68 -14.63
N VAL A 519 30.97 12.32 -13.60
CA VAL A 519 31.34 12.33 -12.17
C VAL A 519 31.30 10.90 -11.64
N HIS A 520 32.17 10.55 -10.70
CA HIS A 520 32.23 9.25 -10.02
C HIS A 520 32.29 9.43 -8.50
N HIS A 521 31.46 8.70 -7.78
CA HIS A 521 31.43 8.66 -6.31
C HIS A 521 30.80 7.34 -5.84
N ASP A 522 31.35 6.70 -4.80
CA ASP A 522 30.81 5.48 -4.18
C ASP A 522 30.46 4.35 -5.18
N GLN A 523 31.33 4.17 -6.18
CA GLN A 523 31.13 3.24 -7.30
C GLN A 523 29.90 3.54 -8.16
N ALA A 524 29.36 4.75 -8.12
CA ALA A 524 28.34 5.24 -9.05
C ALA A 524 28.95 6.26 -10.02
N GLY A 525 28.74 6.04 -11.31
CA GLY A 525 29.06 6.98 -12.37
C GLY A 525 27.86 7.80 -12.79
N TYR A 526 28.03 9.10 -12.99
CA TYR A 526 27.06 10.04 -13.54
C TYR A 526 27.63 10.61 -14.85
N LEU A 527 27.20 10.05 -15.97
CA LEU A 527 27.70 10.36 -17.32
C LEU A 527 26.77 11.35 -18.02
N PHE A 528 27.33 12.36 -18.67
CA PHE A 528 26.58 13.35 -19.45
C PHE A 528 26.72 13.07 -20.94
N PHE A 529 25.61 13.15 -21.68
CA PHE A 529 25.61 12.92 -23.13
C PHE A 529 26.31 14.04 -23.92
N ALA A 530 26.39 15.22 -23.31
CA ALA A 530 27.20 16.34 -23.77
C ALA A 530 27.93 16.92 -22.54
N PRO A 531 29.19 17.36 -22.68
CA PRO A 531 29.91 18.02 -21.59
C PRO A 531 29.08 19.18 -21.02
N THR A 532 28.94 19.23 -19.69
CA THR A 532 28.06 20.21 -19.04
C THR A 532 28.71 20.83 -17.81
N THR A 533 28.13 21.92 -17.32
CA THR A 533 28.49 22.50 -16.03
C THR A 533 27.75 21.76 -14.92
N VAL A 534 28.50 21.31 -13.91
CA VAL A 534 27.94 20.64 -12.74
C VAL A 534 28.31 21.38 -11.47
N HIS A 535 27.44 21.28 -10.49
CA HIS A 535 27.70 21.75 -9.14
C HIS A 535 27.72 20.58 -8.19
N LEU A 536 28.70 20.59 -7.28
CA LEU A 536 28.96 19.50 -6.38
C LEU A 536 29.30 20.01 -4.99
N SER A 537 28.81 19.34 -3.95
CA SER A 537 29.26 19.56 -2.56
C SER A 537 29.51 18.20 -1.93
N ASN A 538 30.72 18.01 -1.36
CA ASN A 538 31.11 16.79 -0.63
C ASN A 538 31.40 17.08 0.86
N GLN A 539 30.68 18.03 1.48
CA GLN A 539 31.02 18.58 2.79
C GLN A 539 30.21 17.97 3.95
N SER A 540 30.68 18.18 5.18
CA SER A 540 29.90 17.94 6.40
C SER A 540 28.65 18.82 6.46
N ARG A 541 27.56 18.25 6.97
CA ARG A 541 26.31 18.93 7.30
C ARG A 541 25.86 18.50 8.68
N GLN A 542 25.33 19.47 9.42
CA GLN A 542 24.76 19.26 10.74
C GLN A 542 23.25 19.47 10.71
N GLY A 543 22.55 18.76 11.59
CA GLY A 543 21.11 18.81 11.69
C GLY A 543 20.63 17.98 12.87
N SER A 544 19.33 18.00 13.11
CA SER A 544 18.72 17.29 14.24
C SER A 544 17.41 16.67 13.79
N TRP A 545 17.07 15.52 14.37
CA TRP A 545 15.80 14.85 14.13
C TRP A 545 14.61 15.76 14.48
N ALA A 546 14.75 16.62 15.50
CA ALA A 546 13.74 17.61 15.88
C ALA A 546 13.37 18.58 14.74
N SER A 547 14.27 18.76 13.76
CA SER A 547 14.01 19.60 12.60
C SER A 547 13.03 18.98 11.58
N ILE A 548 12.82 17.67 11.63
CA ILE A 548 11.93 16.92 10.72
C ILE A 548 10.83 16.13 11.44
N THR A 549 10.86 16.05 12.77
CA THR A 549 9.80 15.50 13.61
C THR A 549 9.72 16.24 14.96
N ARG A 550 8.53 16.38 15.55
CA ARG A 550 8.35 16.98 16.89
C ARG A 550 7.74 16.01 17.90
N HIS A 551 8.04 14.72 17.78
CA HIS A 551 7.50 13.70 18.67
C HIS A 551 8.12 13.82 20.08
N SER A 552 7.32 14.12 21.10
CA SER A 552 7.74 14.45 22.48
C SER A 552 8.34 13.30 23.32
N ALA A 553 8.73 12.18 22.72
CA ALA A 553 9.11 10.96 23.45
C ALA A 553 10.61 10.62 23.37
N ARG A 554 11.45 11.52 22.82
CA ARG A 554 12.90 11.30 22.64
C ARG A 554 13.66 12.61 22.77
N SER A 555 14.90 12.56 23.27
CA SER A 555 15.88 13.62 23.02
C SER A 555 16.18 13.62 21.52
N LEU A 556 15.51 14.49 20.77
CA LEU A 556 15.65 14.61 19.31
C LEU A 556 16.45 15.86 18.91
N ASP A 557 16.82 16.69 19.89
CA ASP A 557 17.50 17.97 19.70
C ASP A 557 19.02 17.83 19.52
N GLU A 558 19.57 16.63 19.79
CA GLU A 558 20.99 16.35 19.55
C GLU A 558 21.36 16.63 18.09
N LEU A 559 22.41 17.44 17.92
CA LEU A 559 22.98 17.71 16.61
C LEU A 559 23.77 16.50 16.14
N ILE A 560 23.38 15.97 14.99
CA ILE A 560 24.13 14.95 14.27
C ILE A 560 24.89 15.60 13.12
N GLU A 561 26.11 15.12 12.86
CA GLU A 561 26.93 15.51 11.72
C GLU A 561 27.10 14.32 10.77
N LYS A 562 26.93 14.56 9.46
CA LYS A 562 27.22 13.59 8.41
C LYS A 562 27.92 14.28 7.24
N GLN A 563 28.80 13.56 6.56
CA GLN A 563 29.41 14.02 5.32
C GLN A 563 28.51 13.59 4.15
N LEU A 564 28.16 14.52 3.28
CA LEU A 564 27.23 14.28 2.17
C LEU A 564 27.90 14.48 0.83
N PHE A 565 27.54 13.68 -0.17
CA PHE A 565 27.79 13.93 -1.58
C PHE A 565 26.49 14.45 -2.21
N THR A 566 26.51 15.69 -2.73
CA THR A 566 25.39 16.32 -3.42
C THR A 566 25.84 16.76 -4.82
N LEU A 567 25.19 16.28 -5.88
CA LEU A 567 25.48 16.62 -7.28
C LEU A 567 24.21 17.15 -7.95
N TRP A 568 24.29 18.33 -8.59
CA TRP A 568 23.15 18.92 -9.28
C TRP A 568 23.54 19.74 -10.51
N LEU A 569 22.54 19.98 -11.36
CA LEU A 569 22.58 20.90 -12.50
C LEU A 569 21.77 22.14 -12.15
N ASP A 570 22.29 23.33 -12.48
CA ASP A 570 21.58 24.60 -12.36
C ASP A 570 21.01 25.01 -13.72
N HIS A 571 19.70 25.29 -13.76
CA HIS A 571 18.96 25.72 -14.94
C HIS A 571 18.78 27.25 -15.00
N GLY A 572 19.34 27.97 -14.04
CA GLY A 572 19.23 29.42 -13.95
C GLY A 572 17.90 29.88 -13.34
N GLN A 573 17.73 31.20 -13.30
CA GLN A 573 16.49 31.86 -12.93
C GLN A 573 15.61 31.97 -14.16
N ARG A 574 14.30 31.80 -13.97
CA ARG A 574 13.30 31.88 -15.05
C ARG A 574 13.67 31.07 -16.31
N PRO A 575 14.03 29.77 -16.18
CA PRO A 575 14.36 28.96 -17.35
C PRO A 575 13.20 28.95 -18.36
N GLN A 576 13.55 28.98 -19.65
CA GLN A 576 12.60 28.88 -20.76
C GLN A 576 12.97 27.66 -21.61
N HIS A 577 12.21 26.58 -21.47
CA HIS A 577 12.43 25.32 -22.17
C HIS A 577 13.83 24.72 -21.97
N ALA A 578 14.41 24.87 -20.77
CA ALA A 578 15.68 24.23 -20.43
C ALA A 578 15.55 22.70 -20.42
N SER A 579 16.68 21.99 -20.45
CA SER A 579 16.72 20.53 -20.52
C SER A 579 17.93 19.96 -19.77
N TYR A 580 17.86 18.68 -19.42
CA TYR A 580 19.01 17.91 -18.96
C TYR A 580 19.00 16.51 -19.58
N ALA A 581 20.19 15.91 -19.68
CA ALA A 581 20.35 14.53 -20.11
C ALA A 581 21.59 13.93 -19.43
N TYR A 582 21.37 12.92 -18.59
CA TYR A 582 22.46 12.18 -17.95
C TYR A 582 22.11 10.70 -17.84
N GLN A 583 23.14 9.88 -17.66
CA GLN A 583 23.05 8.46 -17.41
C GLN A 583 23.72 8.14 -16.09
N VAL A 584 23.11 7.26 -15.31
CA VAL A 584 23.69 6.74 -14.09
C VAL A 584 24.15 5.31 -14.34
N VAL A 585 25.39 5.01 -13.99
CA VAL A 585 26.04 3.71 -14.14
C VAL A 585 26.46 3.23 -12.74
N PRO A 586 25.62 2.43 -12.06
CA PRO A 586 25.91 1.95 -10.71
C PRO A 586 26.99 0.86 -10.68
N ALA A 587 27.58 0.64 -9.51
CA ALA A 587 28.56 -0.44 -9.25
C ALA A 587 29.71 -0.50 -10.27
N VAL A 588 30.29 0.66 -10.60
CA VAL A 588 31.32 0.86 -11.62
C VAL A 588 32.58 1.49 -11.03
N SER A 589 33.76 1.03 -11.43
CA SER A 589 35.03 1.70 -11.12
C SER A 589 35.26 2.90 -12.04
N VAL A 590 36.20 3.79 -11.70
CA VAL A 590 36.59 4.91 -12.57
C VAL A 590 37.04 4.43 -13.96
N GLN A 591 37.85 3.38 -14.02
CA GLN A 591 38.36 2.81 -15.27
C GLN A 591 37.23 2.18 -16.10
N ALA A 592 36.34 1.42 -15.45
CA ALA A 592 35.20 0.81 -16.11
C ALA A 592 34.17 1.85 -16.58
N LEU A 593 34.00 2.96 -15.84
CA LEU A 593 33.14 4.08 -16.23
C LEU A 593 33.68 4.76 -17.49
N GLN A 594 34.99 4.97 -17.58
CA GLN A 594 35.60 5.50 -18.79
C GLN A 594 35.39 4.54 -19.99
N ALA A 595 35.63 3.24 -19.80
CA ALA A 595 35.41 2.25 -20.86
C ALA A 595 33.93 2.19 -21.31
N TYR A 596 32.99 2.31 -20.36
CA TYR A 596 31.56 2.39 -20.64
C TYR A 596 31.20 3.66 -21.43
N ALA A 597 31.76 4.80 -21.04
CA ALA A 597 31.58 6.08 -21.73
C ALA A 597 32.10 6.02 -23.17
N ASP A 598 33.28 5.41 -23.38
CA ASP A 598 33.89 5.26 -24.70
C ASP A 598 33.07 4.33 -25.62
N ALA A 599 32.47 3.27 -25.05
CA ALA A 599 31.59 2.36 -25.79
C ALA A 599 30.26 3.02 -26.18
N GLY A 600 29.73 3.90 -25.32
CA GLY A 600 28.47 4.64 -25.53
C GLY A 600 27.28 3.75 -25.92
N PRO A 601 26.91 2.73 -25.12
CA PRO A 601 25.92 1.72 -25.53
C PRO A 601 24.52 2.29 -25.73
N VAL A 602 24.20 3.42 -25.08
CA VAL A 602 22.91 4.11 -25.16
C VAL A 602 23.01 5.39 -25.99
N ARG A 603 22.02 5.63 -26.84
CA ARG A 603 21.85 6.86 -27.63
C ARG A 603 20.53 7.54 -27.26
N ILE A 604 20.54 8.87 -27.18
CA ILE A 604 19.31 9.67 -27.12
C ILE A 604 18.81 9.86 -28.55
N LEU A 605 17.57 9.44 -28.81
CA LEU A 605 16.89 9.68 -30.08
C LEU A 605 16.13 11.01 -30.07
N ALA A 606 15.57 11.38 -28.91
CA ALA A 606 14.86 12.64 -28.71
C ALA A 606 14.85 13.04 -27.24
N ASN A 607 14.90 14.36 -26.98
CA ASN A 607 14.68 14.93 -25.66
C ASN A 607 13.97 16.29 -25.79
N THR A 608 12.68 16.27 -26.15
CA THR A 608 11.84 17.46 -26.38
C THR A 608 10.62 17.45 -25.45
N PRO A 609 9.88 18.56 -25.32
CA PRO A 609 8.63 18.59 -24.57
C PRO A 609 7.53 17.64 -25.08
N SER A 610 7.66 17.16 -26.32
CA SER A 610 6.70 16.28 -27.00
C SER A 610 7.12 14.82 -27.03
N LEU A 611 8.43 14.54 -27.03
CA LEU A 611 8.99 13.21 -27.16
C LEU A 611 10.32 13.08 -26.41
N GLN A 612 10.43 12.05 -25.57
CA GLN A 612 11.69 11.62 -24.96
C GLN A 612 11.95 10.16 -25.32
N ALA A 613 13.10 9.86 -25.92
CA ALA A 613 13.37 8.52 -26.41
C ALA A 613 14.86 8.17 -26.37
N VAL A 614 15.15 6.92 -26.03
CA VAL A 614 16.51 6.36 -25.97
C VAL A 614 16.57 4.99 -26.63
N GLN A 615 17.75 4.64 -27.14
CA GLN A 615 18.02 3.34 -27.73
C GLN A 615 19.29 2.74 -27.13
N HIS A 616 19.19 1.51 -26.63
CA HIS A 616 20.33 0.69 -26.24
C HIS A 616 20.70 -0.24 -27.39
N ARG A 617 21.90 -0.05 -27.97
CA ARG A 617 22.30 -0.71 -29.22
C ARG A 617 22.45 -2.22 -29.08
N GLU A 618 23.15 -2.66 -28.03
CA GLU A 618 23.45 -4.08 -27.81
C GLU A 618 22.21 -4.89 -27.41
N LEU A 619 21.39 -4.34 -26.51
CA LEU A 619 20.09 -4.91 -26.13
C LEU A 619 19.04 -4.83 -27.25
N GLN A 620 19.32 -4.10 -28.34
CA GLN A 620 18.37 -3.83 -29.41
C GLN A 620 17.01 -3.32 -28.88
N LEU A 621 17.08 -2.43 -27.89
CA LEU A 621 15.94 -1.97 -27.11
C LEU A 621 15.75 -0.46 -27.30
N THR A 622 14.58 -0.05 -27.76
CA THR A 622 14.20 1.37 -27.88
C THR A 622 13.05 1.65 -26.91
N GLN A 623 13.20 2.64 -26.05
CA GLN A 623 12.17 3.08 -25.11
C GLN A 623 11.79 4.53 -25.41
N MET A 624 10.50 4.84 -25.40
CA MET A 624 9.94 6.11 -25.86
C MET A 624 8.81 6.59 -24.94
N VAL A 625 8.73 7.90 -24.78
CA VAL A 625 7.66 8.61 -24.10
C VAL A 625 7.11 9.66 -25.07
N PHE A 626 5.91 9.42 -25.58
CA PHE A 626 5.16 10.39 -26.38
C PHE A 626 4.21 11.15 -25.46
N TYR A 627 4.43 12.46 -25.31
CA TYR A 627 3.53 13.35 -24.57
C TYR A 627 2.39 13.88 -25.45
N GLU A 628 2.53 13.76 -26.77
CA GLU A 628 1.55 14.09 -27.80
C GLU A 628 1.67 13.13 -28.99
N ALA A 629 0.72 13.19 -29.92
CA ALA A 629 0.81 12.43 -31.17
C ALA A 629 2.05 12.85 -31.97
N GLY A 630 2.73 11.89 -32.60
CA GLY A 630 3.98 12.18 -33.28
C GLY A 630 4.54 10.99 -34.05
N THR A 631 5.62 11.25 -34.79
CA THR A 631 6.39 10.23 -35.51
C THR A 631 7.82 10.24 -35.01
N MET A 632 8.42 9.07 -34.82
CA MET A 632 9.82 8.92 -34.47
C MET A 632 10.50 7.93 -35.41
N GLU A 633 11.62 8.33 -35.99
CA GLU A 633 12.52 7.43 -36.71
C GLU A 633 13.36 6.64 -35.70
N ILE A 634 13.38 5.32 -35.83
CA ILE A 634 14.13 4.39 -34.97
C ILE A 634 15.47 4.04 -35.63
N SER A 635 15.44 3.82 -36.94
CA SER A 635 16.59 3.58 -37.80
C SER A 635 16.20 3.85 -39.26
N LYS A 636 17.17 3.76 -40.18
CA LYS A 636 16.92 3.93 -41.62
C LYS A 636 15.79 3.00 -42.07
N ASN A 637 14.74 3.59 -42.65
CA ASN A 637 13.51 2.90 -43.11
C ASN A 637 12.64 2.27 -42.01
N MET A 638 12.89 2.56 -40.73
CA MET A 638 12.08 2.10 -39.62
C MET A 638 11.64 3.28 -38.78
N TRP A 639 10.33 3.50 -38.71
CA TRP A 639 9.72 4.57 -37.93
C TRP A 639 8.47 4.06 -37.23
N ILE A 640 8.06 4.77 -36.19
CA ILE A 640 6.79 4.55 -35.52
C ILE A 640 6.04 5.87 -35.43
N LYS A 641 4.76 5.85 -35.77
CA LYS A 641 3.86 7.00 -35.62
C LYS A 641 2.73 6.62 -34.71
N VAL A 642 2.43 7.49 -33.76
CA VAL A 642 1.41 7.28 -32.73
C VAL A 642 0.38 8.38 -32.81
N LYS A 643 -0.89 8.06 -32.54
CA LYS A 643 -1.99 9.05 -32.54
C LYS A 643 -2.34 9.54 -31.14
N GLN A 644 -1.85 8.88 -30.11
CA GLN A 644 -2.14 9.20 -28.71
C GLN A 644 -0.84 9.29 -27.90
N PRO A 645 -0.80 10.09 -26.82
CA PRO A 645 0.27 10.04 -25.82
C PRO A 645 0.37 8.64 -25.19
N ALA A 646 1.59 8.11 -25.04
CA ALA A 646 1.84 6.79 -24.46
C ALA A 646 3.33 6.60 -24.12
N LEU A 647 3.62 5.57 -23.33
CA LEU A 647 4.96 4.98 -23.31
C LEU A 647 4.99 3.80 -24.27
N LEU A 648 6.08 3.68 -25.01
CA LEU A 648 6.35 2.53 -25.87
C LEU A 648 7.72 1.95 -25.59
N MET A 649 7.83 0.63 -25.73
CA MET A 649 9.09 -0.08 -25.68
C MET A 649 9.13 -1.12 -26.80
N LEU A 650 10.18 -1.04 -27.63
CA LEU A 650 10.38 -1.89 -28.79
C LEU A 650 11.62 -2.75 -28.58
N LYS A 651 11.47 -4.06 -28.75
CA LYS A 651 12.60 -4.99 -28.84
C LYS A 651 12.78 -5.43 -30.28
N MET A 652 13.98 -5.28 -30.79
CA MET A 652 14.34 -5.75 -32.12
C MET A 652 14.99 -7.14 -32.04
N LYS A 653 14.84 -7.93 -33.09
CA LYS A 653 15.57 -9.18 -33.32
C LYS A 653 15.90 -9.26 -34.81
N GLY A 654 17.18 -9.42 -35.14
CA GLY A 654 17.62 -9.51 -36.55
C GLY A 654 17.25 -8.27 -37.38
N GLY A 655 17.25 -7.08 -36.78
CA GLY A 655 16.90 -5.82 -37.45
C GLY A 655 15.39 -5.59 -37.66
N LYS A 656 14.52 -6.46 -37.15
CA LYS A 656 13.05 -6.33 -37.22
C LYS A 656 12.46 -6.16 -35.83
N ILE A 657 11.29 -5.51 -35.74
CA ILE A 657 10.54 -5.42 -34.47
C ILE A 657 10.02 -6.82 -34.09
N ALA A 658 10.41 -7.30 -32.92
CA ALA A 658 9.97 -8.57 -32.37
C ALA A 658 8.92 -8.42 -31.27
N GLN A 659 8.96 -7.30 -30.53
CA GLN A 659 7.97 -7.00 -29.48
C GLN A 659 7.64 -5.50 -29.47
N ILE A 660 6.37 -5.19 -29.28
CA ILE A 660 5.85 -3.85 -29.02
C ILE A 660 5.15 -3.87 -27.68
N TRP A 661 5.65 -3.10 -26.72
CA TRP A 661 5.01 -2.88 -25.43
C TRP A 661 4.45 -1.47 -25.38
N VAL A 662 3.28 -1.31 -24.78
CA VAL A 662 2.59 -0.02 -24.65
C VAL A 662 1.97 0.12 -23.26
N ALA A 663 2.07 1.31 -22.68
CA ALA A 663 1.34 1.71 -21.49
C ALA A 663 0.75 3.11 -21.66
N ASP A 664 -0.41 3.36 -21.07
CA ASP A 664 -1.05 4.69 -21.00
C ASP A 664 -0.92 5.28 -19.58
N PRO A 665 -0.02 6.26 -19.38
CA PRO A 665 0.12 6.99 -18.11
C PRO A 665 -1.15 7.68 -17.63
N SER A 666 -1.99 8.13 -18.57
CA SER A 666 -3.20 8.90 -18.24
C SER A 666 -4.30 8.02 -17.66
N ARG A 667 -4.32 6.74 -18.05
CA ARG A 667 -5.34 5.72 -17.71
C ARG A 667 -6.71 6.06 -18.27
N GLN A 668 -6.74 6.68 -19.43
CA GLN A 668 -7.94 7.17 -20.09
C GLN A 668 -8.19 6.46 -21.41
N LEU A 669 -7.17 5.84 -22.01
CA LEU A 669 -7.27 5.16 -23.28
C LEU A 669 -7.76 3.72 -23.09
N SER A 670 -8.76 3.32 -23.89
CA SER A 670 -9.20 1.92 -24.00
C SER A 670 -8.43 1.15 -25.07
N SER A 671 -7.86 1.85 -26.04
CA SER A 671 -6.99 1.27 -27.07
C SER A 671 -5.97 2.30 -27.56
N PHE A 672 -4.85 1.79 -28.05
CA PHE A 672 -3.74 2.55 -28.60
C PHE A 672 -3.57 2.24 -30.08
N GLU A 673 -3.29 3.26 -30.90
CA GLU A 673 -3.09 3.12 -32.35
C GLU A 673 -1.71 3.60 -32.78
N LEU A 674 -1.06 2.79 -33.63
CA LEU A 674 0.22 3.11 -34.21
C LEU A 674 0.29 2.72 -35.70
N GLU A 675 1.18 3.40 -36.42
CA GLU A 675 1.57 3.08 -37.79
C GLU A 675 3.06 2.72 -37.81
N ILE A 676 3.40 1.65 -38.54
CA ILE A 676 4.78 1.18 -38.72
C ILE A 676 5.00 0.68 -40.17
N PRO A 677 6.21 0.84 -40.74
CA PRO A 677 6.55 0.39 -42.08
C PRO A 677 6.92 -1.11 -42.11
N LEU A 678 6.12 -1.93 -41.43
CA LEU A 678 6.26 -3.39 -41.38
C LEU A 678 4.97 -4.03 -41.84
N ARG A 679 5.04 -5.00 -42.75
CA ARG A 679 3.86 -5.72 -43.24
C ARG A 679 3.30 -6.65 -42.15
N LEU A 680 2.33 -6.15 -41.42
CA LEU A 680 1.55 -6.87 -40.41
C LEU A 680 0.07 -6.97 -40.84
N GLN A 681 -0.50 -8.18 -40.71
CA GLN A 681 -1.89 -8.45 -41.03
C GLN A 681 -2.44 -9.48 -40.03
N GLY A 682 -3.60 -9.21 -39.44
CA GLY A 682 -4.29 -10.16 -38.59
C GLY A 682 -5.18 -9.48 -37.55
N LYS A 683 -5.90 -10.29 -36.78
CA LYS A 683 -6.73 -9.83 -35.66
C LYS A 683 -6.72 -10.89 -34.57
N GLY A 684 -6.52 -10.47 -33.33
CA GLY A 684 -6.77 -11.26 -32.12
C GLY A 684 -7.87 -10.61 -31.27
N GLU A 685 -8.11 -11.16 -30.07
CA GLU A 685 -9.11 -10.59 -29.14
C GLU A 685 -8.76 -9.16 -28.72
N GLN A 686 -7.48 -8.88 -28.51
CA GLN A 686 -6.98 -7.62 -27.93
C GLN A 686 -6.10 -6.80 -28.89
N TRP A 687 -6.01 -7.18 -30.16
CA TRP A 687 -5.21 -6.44 -31.15
C TRP A 687 -5.73 -6.64 -32.57
N GLU A 688 -5.44 -5.69 -33.44
CA GLU A 688 -5.72 -5.77 -34.87
C GLU A 688 -4.59 -5.10 -35.66
N ALA A 689 -4.18 -5.69 -36.78
CA ALA A 689 -3.24 -5.09 -37.71
C ALA A 689 -3.75 -5.20 -39.15
N ARG A 690 -3.67 -4.09 -39.89
CA ARG A 690 -4.08 -4.01 -41.30
C ARG A 690 -2.95 -3.43 -42.13
N TRP A 691 -2.52 -4.17 -43.14
CA TRP A 691 -1.54 -3.70 -44.12
C TRP A 691 -2.20 -2.78 -45.17
N ASN A 692 -1.68 -1.58 -45.32
CA ASN A 692 -2.02 -0.64 -46.37
C ASN A 692 -0.93 -0.68 -47.45
N ALA A 693 -1.20 -1.42 -48.54
CA ALA A 693 -0.21 -1.63 -49.60
C ALA A 693 0.20 -0.35 -50.33
N PRO A 694 -0.72 0.57 -50.73
CA PRO A 694 -0.34 1.85 -51.35
C PRO A 694 0.60 2.71 -50.50
N ALA A 695 0.40 2.75 -49.19
CA ALA A 695 1.22 3.55 -48.27
C ALA A 695 2.43 2.79 -47.70
N ALA A 696 2.54 1.49 -47.97
CA ALA A 696 3.55 0.60 -47.42
C ALA A 696 3.66 0.63 -45.87
N VAL A 697 2.51 0.73 -45.19
CA VAL A 697 2.42 0.78 -43.71
C VAL A 697 1.38 -0.18 -43.17
N SER A 698 1.60 -0.68 -41.96
CA SER A 698 0.55 -1.33 -41.18
C SER A 698 0.00 -0.38 -40.14
N HIS A 699 -1.33 -0.32 -40.07
CA HIS A 699 -2.06 0.26 -38.94
C HIS A 699 -2.28 -0.83 -37.90
N VAL A 700 -1.80 -0.60 -36.68
CA VAL A 700 -1.91 -1.54 -35.56
C VAL A 700 -2.71 -0.89 -34.45
N ARG A 701 -3.73 -1.58 -33.97
CA ARG A 701 -4.54 -1.22 -32.80
C ARG A 701 -4.29 -2.25 -31.71
N ILE A 702 -3.97 -1.78 -30.51
CA ILE A 702 -3.75 -2.61 -29.31
C ILE A 702 -4.78 -2.18 -28.26
N GLN A 703 -5.54 -3.12 -27.71
CA GLN A 703 -6.42 -2.85 -26.59
C GLN A 703 -5.58 -2.66 -25.31
N LEU A 704 -5.83 -1.58 -24.59
CA LEU A 704 -5.10 -1.27 -23.36
C LEU A 704 -5.83 -1.85 -22.14
N PRO A 705 -5.10 -2.20 -21.07
CA PRO A 705 -5.69 -2.60 -19.80
C PRO A 705 -6.64 -1.51 -19.26
N ASN A 706 -7.75 -1.95 -18.66
CA ASN A 706 -8.80 -1.05 -18.16
C ASN A 706 -9.18 -1.37 -16.70
N GLY A 707 -10.07 -0.55 -16.13
CA GLY A 707 -10.55 -0.71 -14.76
C GLY A 707 -9.41 -0.74 -13.74
N PRO A 708 -9.30 -1.77 -12.86
CA PRO A 708 -8.22 -1.86 -11.87
C PRO A 708 -6.82 -2.01 -12.48
N TYR A 709 -6.71 -2.41 -13.74
CA TYR A 709 -5.44 -2.58 -14.45
C TYR A 709 -5.09 -1.38 -15.34
N ALA A 710 -5.92 -0.34 -15.40
CA ALA A 710 -5.62 0.84 -16.20
C ALA A 710 -4.28 1.46 -15.76
N GLY A 711 -3.39 1.66 -16.74
CA GLY A 711 -2.00 2.11 -16.52
C GLY A 711 -0.96 0.99 -16.44
N SER A 712 -1.37 -0.28 -16.44
CA SER A 712 -0.44 -1.41 -16.64
C SER A 712 -0.06 -1.55 -18.12
N THR A 713 0.88 -2.46 -18.41
CA THR A 713 1.48 -2.61 -19.74
C THR A 713 0.81 -3.71 -20.56
N ALA A 714 0.58 -3.47 -21.85
CA ALA A 714 0.22 -4.47 -22.86
C ALA A 714 1.41 -4.78 -23.78
N GLY A 715 1.66 -6.06 -24.07
CA GLY A 715 2.72 -6.52 -24.96
C GLY A 715 2.20 -7.28 -26.18
N LEU A 716 2.67 -6.91 -27.38
CA LEU A 716 2.41 -7.59 -28.64
C LEU A 716 3.71 -8.21 -29.17
N TYR A 717 3.69 -9.53 -29.42
CA TYR A 717 4.84 -10.29 -29.93
C TYR A 717 4.64 -10.56 -31.42
N ILE A 718 5.74 -10.44 -32.16
CA ILE A 718 5.76 -10.60 -33.62
C ILE A 718 6.74 -11.73 -33.94
N GLY A 719 6.20 -12.83 -34.46
CA GLY A 719 6.96 -13.99 -34.93
C GLY A 719 7.77 -13.68 -36.19
N GLU A 720 8.77 -14.51 -36.49
CA GLU A 720 9.63 -14.35 -37.67
C GLU A 720 8.86 -14.51 -39.00
N ASP A 721 7.75 -15.24 -38.97
CA ASP A 721 6.78 -15.41 -40.07
C ASP A 721 5.74 -14.27 -40.15
N GLY A 722 5.83 -13.27 -39.27
CA GLY A 722 4.90 -12.15 -39.18
C GLY A 722 3.60 -12.46 -38.46
N ARG A 723 3.41 -13.68 -37.91
CA ARG A 723 2.27 -13.97 -37.03
C ARG A 723 2.43 -13.21 -35.73
N MET A 724 1.33 -12.64 -35.24
CA MET A 724 1.32 -11.89 -34.00
C MET A 724 0.58 -12.66 -32.92
N GLU A 725 1.11 -12.61 -31.72
CA GLU A 725 0.50 -13.18 -30.53
C GLU A 725 0.59 -12.14 -29.40
N LEU A 726 -0.49 -11.94 -28.67
CA LEU A 726 -0.43 -11.16 -27.44
C LEU A 726 0.08 -12.08 -26.33
N LYS A 727 1.37 -12.02 -26.02
CA LYS A 727 1.91 -12.71 -24.84
C LYS A 727 2.02 -11.75 -23.68
N GLY A 728 1.02 -11.80 -22.79
CA GLY A 728 1.09 -11.14 -21.49
C GLY A 728 0.58 -9.71 -21.48
N GLN A 729 -0.60 -9.53 -20.88
CA GLN A 729 -0.74 -8.45 -19.91
C GLN A 729 0.23 -8.81 -18.78
N TRP A 730 1.30 -8.03 -18.60
CA TRP A 730 2.20 -8.27 -17.48
C TRP A 730 1.39 -8.04 -16.20
N GLU A 731 1.15 -9.16 -15.48
CA GLU A 731 0.29 -9.38 -14.30
C GLU A 731 -1.19 -9.74 -14.47
N ALA A 732 -1.48 -10.77 -15.27
CA ALA A 732 -2.63 -11.65 -15.01
C ALA A 732 -2.23 -13.10 -14.66
N ALA A 733 -0.94 -13.44 -14.65
CA ALA A 733 -0.45 -14.78 -14.37
C ALA A 733 -0.27 -15.04 -12.85
N SER A 734 -1.32 -14.81 -12.07
CA SER A 734 -1.64 -15.55 -10.81
C SER A 734 -3.03 -15.22 -10.24
N LEU A 735 -3.86 -14.40 -10.90
CA LEU A 735 -5.23 -14.10 -10.46
C LEU A 735 -6.28 -14.66 -11.44
N THR A 736 -6.34 -15.97 -11.60
CA THR A 736 -7.57 -16.63 -12.08
C THR A 736 -8.56 -16.73 -10.92
N ALA A 737 -9.27 -15.64 -10.64
CA ALA A 737 -10.55 -15.67 -9.95
C ALA A 737 -11.64 -15.17 -10.93
N GLN A 738 -12.26 -16.14 -11.59
CA GLN A 738 -13.56 -16.10 -12.29
C GLN A 738 -14.14 -14.70 -12.66
N ALA A 739 -13.99 -14.32 -13.93
CA ALA A 739 -14.98 -13.49 -14.60
C ALA A 739 -15.74 -14.39 -15.59
N GLY A 740 -16.98 -14.74 -15.26
CA GLY A 740 -17.87 -15.47 -16.17
C GLY A 740 -18.22 -14.64 -17.41
N PRO A 741 -18.50 -15.27 -18.56
CA PRO A 741 -18.81 -14.57 -19.80
C PRO A 741 -20.20 -13.91 -19.76
N GLY A 742 -20.27 -12.64 -20.16
CA GLY A 742 -21.50 -11.88 -20.26
C GLY A 742 -22.45 -12.42 -21.32
N LYS A 743 -23.75 -12.42 -21.00
CA LYS A 743 -24.85 -12.55 -21.96
C LYS A 743 -26.08 -11.76 -21.51
N GLY A 744 -26.59 -10.91 -22.41
CA GLY A 744 -28.00 -10.51 -22.48
C GLY A 744 -28.26 -9.03 -22.21
N ARG A 745 -28.97 -8.37 -23.13
CA ARG A 745 -29.68 -7.11 -22.84
C ARG A 745 -30.92 -7.42 -22.00
N HIS A 746 -31.17 -6.61 -20.98
CA HIS A 746 -32.25 -6.71 -20.00
C HIS A 746 -33.37 -5.70 -20.26
N PHE A 747 -34.57 -5.96 -19.72
CA PHE A 747 -35.73 -5.07 -19.86
C PHE A 747 -36.53 -4.93 -18.55
N VAL A 748 -37.26 -3.81 -18.40
CA VAL A 748 -38.08 -3.55 -17.20
C VAL A 748 -39.19 -4.60 -17.06
N GLY A 749 -39.32 -5.18 -15.86
CA GLY A 749 -40.24 -6.26 -15.52
C GLY A 749 -39.63 -7.66 -15.53
N GLU A 750 -38.45 -7.81 -16.14
CA GLU A 750 -37.68 -9.06 -16.16
C GLU A 750 -37.34 -9.53 -14.74
N VAL A 751 -37.47 -10.84 -14.48
CA VAL A 751 -36.97 -11.46 -13.25
C VAL A 751 -35.48 -11.76 -13.45
N PHE A 752 -34.63 -10.95 -12.83
CA PHE A 752 -33.18 -11.02 -12.98
C PHE A 752 -32.49 -10.64 -11.66
N GLY A 753 -31.31 -11.22 -11.42
CA GLY A 753 -30.45 -10.90 -10.27
C GLY A 753 -31.15 -10.98 -8.91
N GLY A 754 -32.11 -11.90 -8.73
CA GLY A 754 -32.79 -12.15 -7.46
C GLY A 754 -34.00 -11.25 -7.16
N GLY A 755 -34.42 -10.41 -8.11
CA GLY A 755 -35.61 -9.57 -7.99
C GLY A 755 -36.23 -9.26 -9.35
N ARG A 756 -36.86 -8.08 -9.48
CA ARG A 756 -37.40 -7.58 -10.76
C ARG A 756 -36.69 -6.32 -11.21
N VAL A 757 -36.33 -6.26 -12.49
CA VAL A 757 -35.75 -5.07 -13.12
C VAL A 757 -36.80 -3.96 -13.14
N ILE A 758 -36.50 -2.81 -12.53
CA ILE A 758 -37.38 -1.63 -12.47
C ILE A 758 -36.86 -0.47 -13.34
N TRP A 759 -35.63 -0.56 -13.82
CA TRP A 759 -35.03 0.43 -14.71
C TRP A 759 -33.86 -0.20 -15.47
N VAL A 760 -33.67 0.18 -16.72
CA VAL A 760 -32.49 -0.17 -17.55
C VAL A 760 -31.99 1.09 -18.25
N ASP A 761 -30.69 1.17 -18.49
CA ASP A 761 -30.12 2.23 -19.31
C ASP A 761 -30.34 1.98 -20.82
N GLU A 762 -29.89 2.92 -21.65
CA GLU A 762 -30.05 2.84 -23.11
C GLU A 762 -29.33 1.65 -23.76
N SER A 763 -28.30 1.10 -23.10
CA SER A 763 -27.57 -0.07 -23.59
C SER A 763 -28.35 -1.38 -23.37
N GLY A 764 -29.22 -1.39 -22.36
CA GLY A 764 -29.90 -2.58 -21.85
C GLY A 764 -28.98 -3.50 -21.05
N GLU A 765 -27.70 -3.18 -20.87
CA GLU A 765 -26.74 -4.04 -20.17
C GLU A 765 -26.69 -3.75 -18.66
N HIS A 766 -27.13 -2.55 -18.24
CA HIS A 766 -27.15 -2.14 -16.85
C HIS A 766 -28.51 -1.64 -16.41
N GLY A 767 -28.82 -1.84 -15.13
CA GLY A 767 -30.12 -1.44 -14.60
C GLY A 767 -30.22 -1.45 -13.08
N LEU A 768 -31.45 -1.24 -12.61
CA LEU A 768 -31.84 -1.39 -11.21
C LEU A 768 -32.81 -2.55 -11.07
N ILE A 769 -32.55 -3.40 -10.08
CA ILE A 769 -33.43 -4.49 -9.65
C ILE A 769 -34.00 -4.11 -8.30
N ALA A 770 -35.31 -4.26 -8.11
CA ALA A 770 -35.97 -4.18 -6.81
C ALA A 770 -36.28 -5.58 -6.27
N THR A 771 -36.26 -5.75 -4.95
CA THR A 771 -36.82 -6.92 -4.30
C THR A 771 -38.32 -7.01 -4.58
N THR A 772 -38.86 -8.24 -4.67
CA THR A 772 -40.27 -8.46 -5.00
C THR A 772 -41.22 -8.20 -3.83
N THR A 773 -40.71 -8.23 -2.59
CA THR A 773 -41.45 -8.00 -1.34
C THR A 773 -40.72 -7.00 -0.44
N ASP A 774 -41.38 -6.48 0.60
CA ASP A 774 -40.74 -5.61 1.59
C ASP A 774 -39.75 -6.37 2.46
N GLN A 775 -38.64 -5.71 2.79
CA GLN A 775 -37.68 -6.23 3.76
C GLN A 775 -38.02 -5.80 5.18
N HIS A 776 -38.81 -4.73 5.34
CA HIS A 776 -39.36 -4.31 6.62
C HIS A 776 -40.58 -3.40 6.44
N SER A 777 -41.60 -3.48 7.31
CA SER A 777 -42.84 -2.68 7.22
C SER A 777 -42.83 -1.37 8.02
N GLY A 778 -42.00 -1.27 9.07
CA GLY A 778 -41.82 -0.03 9.86
C GLY A 778 -40.55 0.03 10.71
N ILE A 779 -39.42 0.40 10.09
CA ILE A 779 -38.11 0.57 10.76
C ILE A 779 -37.69 2.02 10.81
N ARG A 780 -36.78 2.38 11.73
CA ARG A 780 -36.18 3.72 11.77
C ARG A 780 -35.10 3.87 10.70
N TRP A 781 -34.93 5.09 10.20
CA TRP A 781 -33.76 5.42 9.36
C TRP A 781 -32.48 5.54 10.21
N ASP A 782 -32.70 6.12 11.40
CA ASP A 782 -31.87 6.44 12.57
C ASP A 782 -30.62 7.33 12.43
N ASN A 783 -30.66 8.40 13.24
CA ASN A 783 -29.77 8.92 14.27
C ASN A 783 -30.78 9.49 15.30
N GLY A 784 -30.55 9.40 16.62
CA GLY A 784 -31.55 9.71 17.67
C GLY A 784 -32.35 11.03 17.50
N PRO A 785 -33.50 11.22 18.17
CA PRO A 785 -34.24 12.49 18.06
C PRO A 785 -33.35 13.66 18.51
N ALA A 786 -33.36 14.77 17.78
CA ALA A 786 -32.70 16.01 18.21
C ALA A 786 -33.22 16.40 19.61
N ARG A 787 -32.34 16.49 20.62
CA ARG A 787 -32.71 16.90 21.98
C ARG A 787 -32.03 18.22 22.38
N HIS A 788 -32.71 18.96 23.26
CA HIS A 788 -32.40 20.31 23.72
C HIS A 788 -31.06 20.46 24.49
N ARG A 789 -30.67 21.71 24.72
CA ARG A 789 -29.34 22.31 24.48
C ARG A 789 -28.43 22.46 25.71
N GLU A 790 -28.36 21.51 26.64
CA GLU A 790 -27.71 21.76 27.95
C GLU A 790 -26.51 20.88 28.33
N HIS A 791 -25.99 19.99 27.48
CA HIS A 791 -24.73 19.28 27.74
C HIS A 791 -23.81 19.28 26.52
N TYR A 792 -22.63 19.90 26.64
CA TYR A 792 -21.55 19.80 25.63
C TYR A 792 -20.57 18.69 26.02
N GLY A 793 -20.49 17.65 25.19
CA GLY A 793 -19.62 16.49 25.36
C GLY A 793 -20.07 15.28 24.50
N ASP A 794 -19.96 15.44 23.17
CA ASP A 794 -19.95 14.40 22.10
C ASP A 794 -21.08 13.36 21.96
N HIS A 795 -22.35 13.70 22.20
CA HIS A 795 -23.44 12.93 21.60
C HIS A 795 -24.60 13.84 21.12
N GLN A 796 -24.80 13.83 19.79
CA GLN A 796 -26.10 13.90 19.08
C GLN A 796 -26.61 15.23 18.50
N ASP A 797 -25.87 15.76 17.51
CA ASP A 797 -26.46 16.24 16.24
C ASP A 797 -25.53 15.83 15.09
N ARG A 798 -25.70 14.60 14.56
CA ARG A 798 -24.84 14.10 13.46
C ARG A 798 -25.54 14.18 12.12
N PHE A 799 -24.91 14.95 11.25
CA PHE A 799 -25.20 15.02 9.83
C PHE A 799 -24.46 13.87 9.12
N VAL A 800 -25.18 12.88 8.57
CA VAL A 800 -24.59 11.66 7.95
C VAL A 800 -23.98 11.98 6.58
N ASN A 801 -24.40 13.10 5.98
CA ASN A 801 -24.05 13.58 4.65
C ASN A 801 -24.43 12.61 3.52
N ALA A 802 -25.47 11.79 3.74
CA ALA A 802 -26.01 10.86 2.75
C ALA A 802 -26.96 11.59 1.78
N ARG A 803 -26.45 12.62 1.08
CA ARG A 803 -27.25 13.54 0.25
C ARG A 803 -27.27 13.22 -1.24
N ALA A 804 -26.53 12.20 -1.69
CA ALA A 804 -26.49 11.86 -3.10
C ALA A 804 -27.89 11.46 -3.60
N ASP A 805 -28.24 11.86 -4.81
CA ASP A 805 -29.52 11.53 -5.44
C ASP A 805 -29.29 11.20 -6.93
N GLY A 806 -30.12 10.33 -7.49
CA GLY A 806 -29.95 9.75 -8.82
C GLY A 806 -29.69 8.25 -8.83
N ILE A 807 -29.60 7.67 -10.03
CA ILE A 807 -29.43 6.21 -10.23
C ILE A 807 -28.09 5.73 -9.68
N GLY A 808 -28.13 4.77 -8.76
CA GLY A 808 -26.98 4.21 -8.06
C GLY A 808 -26.50 5.00 -6.84
N ALA A 809 -27.09 6.16 -6.55
CA ALA A 809 -26.70 6.97 -5.39
C ALA A 809 -27.04 6.29 -4.06
N GLY A 810 -28.12 5.50 -4.02
CA GLY A 810 -28.58 4.83 -2.79
C GLY A 810 -27.56 3.89 -2.20
N ARG A 811 -26.67 3.31 -3.03
CA ARG A 811 -25.60 2.42 -2.56
C ARG A 811 -24.59 3.16 -1.71
N MET A 812 -24.13 4.32 -2.18
CA MET A 812 -23.16 5.14 -1.43
C MET A 812 -23.81 5.69 -0.15
N ASN A 813 -25.03 6.22 -0.27
CA ASN A 813 -25.77 6.73 0.90
C ASN A 813 -26.00 5.64 1.94
N SER A 814 -26.42 4.45 1.53
CA SER A 814 -26.61 3.31 2.44
C SER A 814 -25.33 2.95 3.18
N LEU A 815 -24.18 2.96 2.49
CA LEU A 815 -22.88 2.71 3.13
C LEU A 815 -22.49 3.82 4.11
N LEU A 816 -22.80 5.08 3.81
CA LEU A 816 -22.57 6.20 4.74
C LEU A 816 -23.45 6.07 6.00
N ILE A 817 -24.74 5.74 5.82
CA ILE A 817 -25.68 5.50 6.91
C ILE A 817 -25.19 4.33 7.75
N ILE A 818 -24.84 3.19 7.14
CA ILE A 818 -24.34 2.02 7.86
C ILE A 818 -23.05 2.32 8.59
N ALA A 819 -22.09 2.96 7.92
CA ALA A 819 -20.82 3.32 8.55
C ALA A 819 -21.02 4.22 9.76
N GLN A 820 -22.01 5.11 9.73
CA GLN A 820 -22.28 6.02 10.83
C GLN A 820 -23.13 5.37 11.93
N GLN A 821 -24.15 4.60 11.60
CA GLN A 821 -25.10 4.03 12.57
C GLN A 821 -24.60 2.74 13.22
N THR A 822 -23.77 1.97 12.52
CA THR A 822 -23.13 0.77 13.09
C THR A 822 -22.09 1.15 14.16
N GLN A 823 -21.57 2.39 14.14
CA GLN A 823 -20.75 2.94 15.24
C GLN A 823 -21.56 3.12 16.53
N ASP A 824 -22.84 3.48 16.41
CA ASP A 824 -23.73 3.80 17.54
C ASP A 824 -24.48 2.58 18.06
N SER A 825 -24.84 1.64 17.18
CA SER A 825 -25.47 0.37 17.56
C SER A 825 -25.12 -0.73 16.55
N PHE A 826 -23.97 -1.38 16.76
CA PHE A 826 -23.46 -2.42 15.86
C PHE A 826 -24.50 -3.54 15.61
N PHE A 827 -25.28 -3.91 16.63
CA PHE A 827 -26.33 -4.93 16.56
C PHE A 827 -27.73 -4.37 16.29
N GLY A 828 -27.91 -3.06 16.25
CA GLY A 828 -29.19 -2.44 15.93
C GLY A 828 -29.58 -2.64 14.47
N GLU A 829 -30.87 -2.75 14.20
CA GLU A 829 -31.42 -2.78 12.85
C GLU A 829 -31.98 -1.40 12.48
N PHE A 830 -31.57 -0.88 11.32
CA PHE A 830 -32.03 0.38 10.74
C PHE A 830 -32.15 0.26 9.22
N ALA A 831 -32.86 1.21 8.59
CA ALA A 831 -33.34 1.08 7.22
C ALA A 831 -32.25 0.66 6.21
N ALA A 832 -31.06 1.28 6.26
CA ALA A 832 -29.97 0.95 5.36
C ALA A 832 -29.36 -0.43 5.63
N LYS A 833 -29.23 -0.83 6.90
CA LYS A 833 -28.67 -2.12 7.30
C LYS A 833 -29.60 -3.29 6.98
N VAL A 834 -30.92 -3.09 7.06
CA VAL A 834 -31.92 -4.07 6.58
C VAL A 834 -31.68 -4.40 5.11
N CYS A 835 -31.48 -3.37 4.27
CA CYS A 835 -31.18 -3.63 2.87
C CYS A 835 -29.80 -4.24 2.66
N HIS A 836 -28.79 -3.78 3.38
CA HIS A 836 -27.45 -4.34 3.27
C HIS A 836 -27.35 -5.81 3.71
N SER A 837 -28.21 -6.23 4.64
CA SER A 837 -28.29 -7.61 5.13
C SER A 837 -29.23 -8.47 4.29
N CYS A 838 -29.93 -7.90 3.31
CA CYS A 838 -30.84 -8.63 2.44
C CYS A 838 -30.06 -9.63 1.57
N GLN A 839 -30.58 -10.85 1.46
CA GLN A 839 -30.02 -11.95 0.65
C GLN A 839 -31.00 -12.43 -0.41
N ALA A 840 -31.92 -11.57 -0.86
CA ALA A 840 -32.97 -11.95 -1.81
C ALA A 840 -32.37 -12.54 -3.10
N GLY A 841 -32.84 -13.73 -3.47
CA GLY A 841 -32.35 -14.48 -4.61
C GLY A 841 -30.88 -14.91 -4.55
N GLY A 842 -30.26 -14.92 -3.36
CA GLY A 842 -28.86 -15.32 -3.17
C GLY A 842 -27.83 -14.21 -3.36
N TYR A 843 -28.27 -12.95 -3.48
CA TYR A 843 -27.40 -11.79 -3.68
C TYR A 843 -27.34 -10.92 -2.43
N GLY A 844 -26.16 -10.41 -2.08
CA GLY A 844 -25.90 -9.65 -0.85
C GLY A 844 -25.50 -8.18 -1.05
N ASP A 845 -25.70 -7.63 -2.24
CA ASP A 845 -25.32 -6.27 -2.63
C ASP A 845 -26.52 -5.29 -2.71
N TRP A 846 -27.63 -5.66 -2.06
CA TRP A 846 -28.82 -4.84 -1.91
C TRP A 846 -28.55 -3.60 -1.04
N TYR A 847 -29.26 -2.50 -1.34
CA TYR A 847 -29.12 -1.24 -0.63
C TYR A 847 -30.46 -0.47 -0.57
N LEU A 848 -30.54 0.50 0.35
CA LEU A 848 -31.70 1.37 0.50
C LEU A 848 -31.70 2.41 -0.65
N PRO A 849 -32.76 2.52 -1.45
CA PRO A 849 -32.78 3.38 -2.63
C PRO A 849 -32.56 4.85 -2.27
N ALA A 850 -31.84 5.62 -3.07
CA ALA A 850 -31.89 7.08 -3.04
C ALA A 850 -33.28 7.59 -3.46
N LYS A 851 -33.56 8.86 -3.20
CA LYS A 851 -34.87 9.47 -3.49
C LYS A 851 -35.32 9.21 -4.94
N ALA A 852 -34.46 9.45 -5.93
CA ALA A 852 -34.78 9.19 -7.34
C ALA A 852 -35.00 7.69 -7.66
N GLU A 853 -34.25 6.79 -7.00
CA GLU A 853 -34.43 5.34 -7.16
C GLU A 853 -35.73 4.85 -6.51
N LEU A 854 -36.13 5.46 -5.39
CA LEU A 854 -37.39 5.18 -4.71
C LEU A 854 -38.58 5.64 -5.56
N GLU A 855 -38.47 6.80 -6.21
CA GLU A 855 -39.47 7.29 -7.15
C GLU A 855 -39.63 6.35 -8.36
N LEU A 856 -38.54 5.82 -8.89
CA LEU A 856 -38.59 4.80 -9.96
C LEU A 856 -39.27 3.52 -9.48
N LEU A 857 -38.92 3.06 -8.28
CA LEU A 857 -39.53 1.90 -7.65
C LEU A 857 -41.04 2.08 -7.49
N PHE A 858 -41.50 3.28 -7.10
CA PHE A 858 -42.93 3.60 -7.03
C PHE A 858 -43.60 3.62 -8.42
N ARG A 859 -42.95 4.17 -9.45
CA ARG A 859 -43.51 4.17 -10.82
C ARG A 859 -43.72 2.75 -11.36
N GLN A 860 -42.88 1.80 -10.93
CA GLN A 860 -42.95 0.40 -11.33
C GLN A 860 -43.70 -0.49 -10.31
N LYS A 861 -44.47 0.09 -9.38
CA LYS A 861 -45.12 -0.64 -8.29
C LYS A 861 -46.04 -1.79 -8.75
N GLU A 862 -46.67 -1.66 -9.91
CA GLU A 862 -47.55 -2.69 -10.48
C GLU A 862 -46.78 -3.96 -10.92
N LEU A 863 -45.45 -3.86 -11.09
CA LEU A 863 -44.58 -4.99 -11.38
C LEU A 863 -44.15 -5.75 -10.12
N LEU A 864 -44.36 -5.18 -8.93
CA LEU A 864 -43.89 -5.71 -7.64
C LEU A 864 -45.07 -6.24 -6.81
N ALA A 865 -44.80 -6.99 -5.74
CA ALA A 865 -45.86 -7.32 -4.80
C ALA A 865 -46.38 -6.02 -4.11
N PRO A 866 -47.64 -5.99 -3.64
CA PRO A 866 -48.18 -4.82 -2.95
C PRO A 866 -47.26 -4.32 -1.83
N PHE A 867 -47.22 -3.00 -1.65
CA PHE A 867 -46.44 -2.35 -0.61
C PHE A 867 -47.16 -2.50 0.74
N GLY A 868 -46.51 -3.11 1.72
CA GLY A 868 -47.08 -3.41 3.03
C GLY A 868 -47.07 -2.26 4.04
N SER A 869 -46.72 -1.05 3.60
CA SER A 869 -46.66 0.18 4.41
C SER A 869 -47.14 1.35 3.56
N ASN A 870 -47.58 2.44 4.18
CA ASN A 870 -48.01 3.65 3.47
C ASN A 870 -46.86 4.63 3.21
N LEU A 871 -45.71 4.42 3.86
CA LEU A 871 -44.53 5.30 3.80
C LEU A 871 -43.28 4.45 3.61
N TYR A 872 -42.34 4.88 2.75
CA TYR A 872 -41.07 4.21 2.51
C TYR A 872 -39.87 5.13 2.65
N TRP A 873 -38.78 4.57 3.18
CA TRP A 873 -37.52 5.29 3.33
C TRP A 873 -36.76 5.41 2.02
N SER A 874 -36.22 6.61 1.78
CA SER A 874 -35.03 6.75 0.94
C SER A 874 -33.78 6.80 1.81
N SER A 875 -32.64 6.53 1.19
CA SER A 875 -31.31 6.77 1.74
C SER A 875 -30.90 8.25 1.73
N THR A 876 -31.66 9.13 1.08
CA THR A 876 -31.28 10.53 0.85
C THR A 876 -31.67 11.39 2.06
N GLU A 877 -30.66 11.82 2.81
CA GLU A 877 -30.78 12.69 3.97
C GLU A 877 -31.11 14.12 3.55
N TYR A 878 -32.08 14.76 4.21
CA TYR A 878 -32.40 16.17 3.97
C TYR A 878 -31.52 17.06 4.85
N ASN A 879 -31.54 16.81 6.16
CA ASN A 879 -30.73 17.51 7.15
C ASN A 879 -30.48 16.63 8.38
N VAL A 880 -29.93 17.21 9.45
CA VAL A 880 -29.59 16.51 10.70
C VAL A 880 -30.75 15.74 11.33
N GLY A 881 -31.99 16.22 11.19
CA GLY A 881 -33.17 15.61 11.80
C GLY A 881 -34.10 14.89 10.82
N PHE A 882 -33.99 15.17 9.52
CA PHE A 882 -34.98 14.76 8.52
C PHE A 882 -34.38 14.04 7.30
N VAL A 883 -35.15 13.13 6.72
CA VAL A 883 -34.79 12.29 5.57
C VAL A 883 -35.95 12.26 4.59
N TRP A 884 -35.65 12.17 3.29
CA TRP A 884 -36.67 12.00 2.26
C TRP A 884 -37.33 10.61 2.34
N GLY A 885 -38.65 10.58 2.21
CA GLY A 885 -39.44 9.36 2.07
C GLY A 885 -40.56 9.55 1.06
N GLN A 886 -41.20 8.45 0.67
CA GLN A 886 -42.27 8.47 -0.33
C GLN A 886 -43.50 7.69 0.13
N HIS A 887 -44.68 8.23 -0.19
CA HIS A 887 -45.97 7.61 0.09
C HIS A 887 -46.32 6.66 -1.03
N THR A 888 -46.83 5.48 -0.68
CA THR A 888 -47.20 4.42 -1.64
C THR A 888 -48.68 4.44 -2.03
N ASN A 889 -49.44 5.46 -1.61
CA ASN A 889 -50.82 5.67 -2.04
C ASN A 889 -50.89 6.07 -3.54
N VAL A 890 -52.11 6.26 -4.07
CA VAL A 890 -52.33 6.51 -5.51
C VAL A 890 -51.54 7.72 -6.05
N TYR A 891 -51.19 8.70 -5.21
CA TYR A 891 -50.56 9.97 -5.63
C TYR A 891 -49.03 10.01 -5.49
N GLY A 892 -48.39 9.10 -4.74
CA GLY A 892 -46.93 8.95 -4.77
C GLY A 892 -46.10 10.10 -4.19
N ASN A 893 -46.69 10.96 -3.36
CA ASN A 893 -46.05 12.18 -2.88
C ASN A 893 -44.74 11.91 -2.13
N VAL A 894 -43.73 12.77 -2.34
CA VAL A 894 -42.42 12.73 -1.67
C VAL A 894 -42.36 13.85 -0.61
N TYR A 895 -41.83 13.54 0.56
CA TYR A 895 -41.82 14.43 1.73
C TYR A 895 -40.62 14.12 2.64
N THR A 896 -40.40 14.96 3.63
CA THR A 896 -39.38 14.72 4.65
C THR A 896 -40.00 14.17 5.93
N LEU A 897 -39.30 13.24 6.58
CA LEU A 897 -39.70 12.58 7.82
C LEU A 897 -38.58 12.69 8.83
N GLY A 898 -38.94 12.77 10.11
CA GLY A 898 -37.96 12.66 11.18
C GLY A 898 -37.23 11.32 11.12
N LYS A 899 -35.90 11.31 11.25
CA LYS A 899 -35.06 10.07 11.26
C LYS A 899 -35.51 9.03 12.28
N GLY A 900 -36.20 9.48 13.33
CA GLY A 900 -36.77 8.65 14.37
C GLY A 900 -38.09 7.97 14.04
N SER A 901 -38.79 8.38 12.97
CA SER A 901 -40.05 7.79 12.53
C SER A 901 -39.85 6.35 12.06
N ARG A 902 -40.94 5.60 11.90
CA ARG A 902 -40.93 4.25 11.33
C ARG A 902 -41.56 4.27 9.94
N ALA A 903 -40.86 3.74 8.95
CA ALA A 903 -41.36 3.59 7.58
C ALA A 903 -40.90 2.24 6.99
N GLY A 904 -41.54 1.83 5.90
CA GLY A 904 -41.22 0.63 5.16
C GLY A 904 -39.90 0.72 4.39
N VAL A 905 -39.35 -0.44 4.05
CA VAL A 905 -38.10 -0.56 3.30
C VAL A 905 -38.27 -1.62 2.22
N ARG A 906 -38.02 -1.21 0.97
CA ARG A 906 -37.88 -2.09 -0.17
C ARG A 906 -36.56 -1.82 -0.86
N CYS A 907 -35.76 -2.86 -0.98
CA CYS A 907 -34.35 -2.74 -1.34
C CYS A 907 -34.16 -2.80 -2.85
N VAL A 908 -33.11 -2.14 -3.33
CA VAL A 908 -32.70 -2.16 -4.73
C VAL A 908 -31.24 -2.58 -4.85
N ARG A 909 -30.86 -3.09 -6.02
CA ARG A 909 -29.47 -3.36 -6.38
C ARG A 909 -29.23 -3.02 -7.85
N ARG A 910 -27.96 -2.91 -8.24
CA ARG A 910 -27.55 -2.69 -9.62
C ARG A 910 -27.02 -3.98 -10.24
N PHE A 911 -27.14 -4.06 -11.55
CA PHE A 911 -26.45 -5.05 -12.39
C PHE A 911 -25.80 -4.33 -13.57
#